data_AF-J3NZL3-F1
#
_entry.id   AF-J3NZL3-F1
#
_cell.length_a   1.000
_cell.length_b   1.000
_cell.length_c   1.000
_cell.angle_alpha   90.00
_cell.angle_beta   90.00
_cell.angle_gamma   90.00
#
_symmetry.space_group_name_H-M   'P 1'
#
loop_
_entity.id
_entity.type
_entity.pdbx_description
1 polymer ?
#
loop_
_entity_poly.entity_id
_entity_poly.type
_entity_poly.pdbx_seq_one_letter_code
_entity_poly.pdbx_strand_id
1 'polypeptide(L)'
;MWLINVKTLELKEFPGDQIPSYAILSHTWGPDNEELTFRNVKDGNVNKDCVGWSKLHGCCQQAESDGIEYAWIDTCCIDKTNHVELSEAINSMFRWYERAFVCYVYLADVPGGDSPQEPGSKFRESRWFGRGWTLQELLAPSDLRFYNSDWHMLGSKKGLRDIIQEITGIPDELLQGITELHGASVAQRMSWAARRETKKKEDLAYCLLGIFGVTMPMLYGEGGDQAFFRLQRHIMMEKTRDDSILAWGLSAQEAPTSDSGQVTSGRILAAGPEEFANSGHIVSYELSAPSKHSLEFSGGYLRIHLPLHIVSAGNAIGLLNCGPQHADQQVDQQVDQQVVGIPLAETTPGSGLYVRPQERPVVLRPKTASGALSMLINIKNDSQAKPPADANRQVWLYNNGKFSLVNLSLIDVVPQSCWDKEGTQITPAVESDGAMHRTLARFRHSDELTCDFVIVLEFEQRGTRTMARSWVTICSRKTPLEELAGKLHHMAHKVSGKASASNGPLNLRVTLEHGAHQPTFRVRLEAMPHPPDVTIDATAELQKWDLELELAQTLCEGSAKIRRLITRQAEVQKRWNDLWHTDGDGTGVQTPLQWAAESGYADMVKVLLDGGADAAAADKNGWTPLIAASSRGHVDVVQLLLSTSGVDIDSKDSDGRTALGWAAGEGHGAVLQLLLEKGAAMCTFRQTLQGHAEPICDLAFSPDSKTLVSASEDKTVRLWDTATGAPGQILRQHDDAVVGVAFSPDGKTLASASRDGTARLWDTATGALRQTLREHKNYVHGVAFSPDGKTLASAGMDRTIRLWDTASGAPRQILWQHDGPVMSVAFSPDGKTLASASCDETARLWDTATGALRQTLREHKNDVLGVAFSPDGKTLASAGMDRTARLWDITSGALRQTFQHEKQVSAVAFSLNGRILVSGSGDATIRLWDVNSGAPLQELQRRGVLFNAVAFLKTRRQRMAINAVAFSPDGKTIASGSEAKTIRLWDVV
;
A
#
# COMPACT_ATOMS: atom_id res chain seq x y z
N MET A 1 -6.84 1.97 -22.98
CA MET A 1 -6.22 1.59 -24.27
C MET A 1 -7.10 2.11 -25.40
N TRP A 2 -6.52 2.79 -26.39
CA TRP A 2 -7.27 3.22 -27.59
C TRP A 2 -7.26 2.12 -28.66
N LEU A 3 -8.37 1.98 -29.37
CA LEU A 3 -8.53 1.12 -30.54
C LEU A 3 -9.25 1.88 -31.65
N ILE A 4 -8.95 1.57 -32.91
CA ILE A 4 -9.63 2.10 -34.09
C ILE A 4 -10.73 1.12 -34.48
N ASN A 5 -11.97 1.58 -34.65
CA ASN A 5 -13.02 0.76 -35.26
C ASN A 5 -12.72 0.59 -36.75
N VAL A 6 -12.65 -0.65 -37.26
CA VAL A 6 -12.17 -0.90 -38.64
C VAL A 6 -13.10 -0.35 -39.73
N LYS A 7 -14.36 -0.08 -39.40
CA LYS A 7 -15.40 0.37 -40.35
C LYS A 7 -15.61 1.88 -40.36
N THR A 8 -15.56 2.52 -39.19
CA THR A 8 -15.70 3.99 -39.08
C THR A 8 -14.36 4.72 -39.08
N LEU A 9 -13.26 4.01 -38.80
CA LEU A 9 -11.91 4.53 -38.58
C LEU A 9 -11.80 5.50 -37.39
N GLU A 10 -12.81 5.53 -36.51
CA GLU A 10 -12.83 6.36 -35.31
C GLU A 10 -12.04 5.70 -34.17
N LEU A 11 -11.36 6.53 -33.38
CA LEU A 11 -10.67 6.11 -32.15
C LEU A 11 -11.67 6.00 -30.98
N LYS A 12 -11.63 4.86 -30.29
CA LYS A 12 -12.46 4.53 -29.14
C LYS A 12 -11.59 4.04 -27.99
N GLU A 13 -11.82 4.58 -26.80
CA GLU A 13 -11.12 4.18 -25.58
C GLU A 13 -11.81 2.98 -24.92
N PHE A 14 -11.00 2.04 -24.43
CA PHE A 14 -11.43 0.88 -23.66
C PHE A 14 -10.63 0.78 -22.34
N PRO A 15 -11.31 0.68 -21.17
CA PRO A 15 -10.67 0.36 -19.90
C PRO A 15 -10.28 -1.12 -19.83
N GLY A 16 -9.32 -1.45 -18.95
CA GLY A 16 -8.57 -2.72 -18.98
C GLY A 16 -9.39 -4.01 -19.05
N ASP A 17 -10.51 -4.08 -18.32
CA ASP A 17 -11.36 -5.28 -18.24
C ASP A 17 -12.41 -5.38 -19.38
N GLN A 18 -12.46 -4.40 -20.28
CA GLN A 18 -13.49 -4.29 -21.34
C GLN A 18 -12.90 -4.23 -22.76
N ILE A 19 -11.62 -4.56 -22.93
CA ILE A 19 -10.95 -4.54 -24.24
C ILE A 19 -11.54 -5.66 -25.13
N PRO A 20 -12.08 -5.35 -26.32
CA PRO A 20 -12.67 -6.32 -27.24
C PRO A 20 -11.58 -7.15 -27.95
N SER A 21 -11.98 -8.05 -28.86
CA SER A 21 -11.03 -8.65 -29.80
C SER A 21 -10.51 -7.60 -30.78
N TYR A 22 -9.18 -7.53 -30.96
CA TYR A 22 -8.53 -6.61 -31.90
C TYR A 22 -7.39 -7.26 -32.68
N ALA A 23 -7.17 -6.76 -33.88
CA ALA A 23 -5.94 -6.97 -34.65
C ALA A 23 -4.88 -5.92 -34.26
N ILE A 24 -3.60 -6.23 -34.45
CA ILE A 24 -2.50 -5.31 -34.16
C ILE A 24 -1.58 -5.15 -35.37
N LEU A 25 -1.26 -3.89 -35.74
CA LEU A 25 -0.33 -3.59 -36.82
C LEU A 25 1.09 -3.40 -36.30
N SER A 26 1.98 -4.23 -36.82
CA SER A 26 3.43 -4.09 -36.69
C SER A 26 4.01 -3.57 -38.01
N HIS A 27 4.87 -2.55 -37.96
CA HIS A 27 5.46 -1.95 -39.16
C HIS A 27 6.82 -1.27 -38.92
N THR A 28 7.53 -0.99 -40.01
CA THR A 28 8.67 -0.05 -40.01
C THR A 28 8.20 1.39 -40.23
N TRP A 29 8.94 2.33 -39.66
CA TRP A 29 8.60 3.76 -39.69
C TRP A 29 9.10 4.43 -40.97
N GLY A 30 8.36 5.45 -41.44
CA GLY A 30 8.78 6.32 -42.54
C GLY A 30 9.65 7.48 -42.05
N PRO A 31 9.91 8.51 -42.88
CA PRO A 31 10.21 9.83 -42.37
C PRO A 31 8.97 10.38 -41.63
N ASP A 32 9.18 11.18 -40.57
CA ASP A 32 8.13 11.52 -39.58
C ASP A 32 6.93 12.31 -40.16
N ASN A 33 7.03 12.81 -41.40
CA ASN A 33 5.97 13.51 -42.14
C ASN A 33 5.04 12.59 -42.96
N GLU A 34 5.34 11.30 -43.07
CA GLU A 34 4.51 10.31 -43.79
C GLU A 34 3.62 9.47 -42.86
N GLU A 35 3.79 9.58 -41.54
CA GLU A 35 3.06 8.81 -40.55
C GLU A 35 1.75 9.49 -40.12
N LEU A 36 0.73 8.68 -39.84
CA LEU A 36 -0.50 9.16 -39.20
C LEU A 36 -0.35 9.10 -37.69
N THR A 37 -0.55 10.25 -37.03
CA THR A 37 -0.53 10.35 -35.57
C THR A 37 -1.92 10.12 -34.96
N PHE A 38 -1.96 9.81 -33.67
CA PHE A 38 -3.19 9.80 -32.85
C PHE A 38 -4.11 11.01 -33.11
N ARG A 39 -3.54 12.21 -33.24
CA ARG A 39 -4.32 13.44 -33.52
C ARG A 39 -4.91 13.46 -34.93
N ASN A 40 -4.19 12.97 -35.95
CA ASN A 40 -4.73 12.89 -37.31
C ASN A 40 -6.00 12.02 -37.38
N VAL A 41 -5.99 10.88 -36.70
CA VAL A 41 -7.15 9.97 -36.66
C VAL A 41 -8.25 10.53 -35.76
N LYS A 42 -7.92 11.07 -34.58
CA LYS A 42 -8.87 11.64 -33.62
C LYS A 42 -9.61 12.87 -34.16
N ASP A 43 -8.92 13.74 -34.87
CA ASP A 43 -9.46 14.97 -35.44
C ASP A 43 -10.09 14.74 -36.84
N GLY A 44 -10.08 13.51 -37.35
CA GLY A 44 -10.54 13.13 -38.70
C GLY A 44 -9.68 13.71 -39.85
N ASN A 45 -8.60 14.41 -39.53
CA ASN A 45 -7.73 15.12 -40.48
C ASN A 45 -6.64 14.18 -41.03
N VAL A 46 -7.06 13.30 -41.93
CA VAL A 46 -6.26 12.21 -42.49
C VAL A 46 -6.00 12.41 -43.98
N ASN A 47 -4.73 12.58 -44.36
CA ASN A 47 -4.32 12.65 -45.76
C ASN A 47 -4.36 11.23 -46.38
N LYS A 48 -5.20 11.05 -47.41
CA LYS A 48 -5.40 9.74 -48.07
C LYS A 48 -4.27 9.36 -49.02
N ASP A 49 -3.39 10.29 -49.38
CA ASP A 49 -2.29 10.08 -50.32
C ASP A 49 -0.94 9.76 -49.63
N CYS A 50 -0.91 9.60 -48.30
CA CYS A 50 0.32 9.29 -47.55
C CYS A 50 0.48 7.79 -47.24
N VAL A 51 1.73 7.36 -47.06
CA VAL A 51 2.09 5.95 -46.74
C VAL A 51 1.45 5.49 -45.42
N GLY A 52 1.30 6.38 -44.44
CA GLY A 52 0.58 6.11 -43.19
C GLY A 52 -0.90 5.74 -43.39
N TRP A 53 -1.58 6.33 -44.38
CA TRP A 53 -2.95 5.95 -44.73
C TRP A 53 -3.02 4.56 -45.35
N SER A 54 -2.15 4.23 -46.31
CA SER A 54 -2.10 2.89 -46.91
C SER A 54 -1.85 1.78 -45.87
N LYS A 55 -1.07 2.07 -44.82
CA LYS A 55 -0.88 1.20 -43.66
C LYS A 55 -2.17 1.04 -42.83
N LEU A 56 -2.76 2.15 -42.39
CA LEU A 56 -3.99 2.16 -41.58
C LEU A 56 -5.17 1.48 -42.31
N HIS A 57 -5.39 1.86 -43.56
CA HIS A 57 -6.49 1.40 -44.40
C HIS A 57 -6.38 -0.10 -44.70
N GLY A 58 -5.21 -0.57 -45.17
CA GLY A 58 -4.99 -2.00 -45.44
C GLY A 58 -5.10 -2.86 -44.19
N CYS A 59 -4.64 -2.37 -43.03
CA CYS A 59 -4.82 -3.03 -41.74
C CYS A 59 -6.31 -3.19 -41.38
N CYS A 60 -7.12 -2.13 -41.54
CA CYS A 60 -8.55 -2.17 -41.26
C CYS A 60 -9.31 -3.06 -42.25
N GLN A 61 -8.95 -3.05 -43.54
CA GLN A 61 -9.54 -3.95 -44.54
C GLN A 61 -9.21 -5.43 -44.27
N GLN A 62 -7.98 -5.74 -43.89
CA GLN A 62 -7.58 -7.11 -43.53
C GLN A 62 -8.26 -7.56 -42.23
N ALA A 63 -8.37 -6.67 -41.23
CA ALA A 63 -9.10 -6.93 -39.99
C ALA A 63 -10.60 -7.19 -40.24
N GLU A 64 -11.26 -6.40 -41.10
CA GLU A 64 -12.66 -6.63 -41.47
C GLU A 64 -12.83 -7.97 -42.23
N SER A 65 -11.87 -8.32 -43.09
CA SER A 65 -11.83 -9.62 -43.82
C SER A 65 -11.66 -10.83 -42.87
N ASP A 66 -10.84 -10.68 -41.82
CA ASP A 66 -10.71 -11.66 -40.73
C ASP A 66 -11.88 -11.61 -39.71
N GLY A 67 -12.85 -10.71 -39.88
CA GLY A 67 -14.05 -10.60 -39.04
C GLY A 67 -13.86 -9.85 -37.71
N ILE A 68 -12.83 -9.01 -37.60
CA ILE A 68 -12.40 -8.33 -36.38
C ILE A 68 -12.88 -6.87 -36.41
N GLU A 69 -13.56 -6.41 -35.35
CA GLU A 69 -14.18 -5.06 -35.32
C GLU A 69 -13.18 -3.93 -35.02
N TYR A 70 -12.04 -4.24 -34.39
CA TYR A 70 -11.07 -3.24 -33.91
C TYR A 70 -9.63 -3.54 -34.33
N ALA A 71 -8.85 -2.47 -34.54
CA ALA A 71 -7.42 -2.53 -34.83
C ALA A 71 -6.62 -1.60 -33.89
N TRP A 72 -5.35 -1.95 -33.61
CA TRP A 72 -4.38 -1.12 -32.89
C TRP A 72 -3.16 -0.84 -33.75
N ILE A 73 -2.64 0.39 -33.71
CA ILE A 73 -1.43 0.83 -34.41
C ILE A 73 -0.67 1.81 -33.49
N ASP A 74 0.63 1.63 -33.28
CA ASP A 74 1.41 2.41 -32.30
C ASP A 74 1.48 3.91 -32.62
N THR A 75 1.41 4.30 -33.90
CA THR A 75 1.35 5.71 -34.32
C THR A 75 -0.01 6.37 -34.08
N CYS A 76 -1.10 5.59 -34.16
CA CYS A 76 -2.47 6.08 -34.16
C CYS A 76 -3.23 5.86 -32.84
N CYS A 77 -2.80 4.91 -32.00
CA CYS A 77 -3.50 4.48 -30.78
C CYS A 77 -2.75 4.83 -29.47
N ILE A 78 -1.73 5.70 -29.57
CA ILE A 78 -0.99 6.24 -28.42
C ILE A 78 -0.83 7.75 -28.66
N ASP A 79 -1.30 8.60 -27.73
CA ASP A 79 -0.87 10.00 -27.73
C ASP A 79 0.60 10.09 -27.27
N LYS A 80 1.51 10.06 -28.24
CA LYS A 80 2.96 10.18 -28.03
C LYS A 80 3.37 11.53 -27.39
N THR A 81 2.45 12.50 -27.23
CA THR A 81 2.66 13.76 -26.48
C THR A 81 2.25 13.66 -25.00
N ASN A 82 1.50 12.62 -24.61
CA ASN A 82 1.15 12.31 -23.23
C ASN A 82 2.21 11.36 -22.63
N HIS A 83 3.15 11.90 -21.86
CA HIS A 83 4.25 11.11 -21.28
C HIS A 83 3.79 9.98 -20.33
N VAL A 84 2.62 10.12 -19.68
CA VAL A 84 2.05 9.07 -18.84
C VAL A 84 1.57 7.89 -19.69
N GLU A 85 0.75 8.16 -20.70
CA GLU A 85 0.21 7.16 -21.63
C GLU A 85 1.31 6.49 -22.45
N LEU A 86 2.32 7.26 -22.92
CA LEU A 86 3.48 6.69 -23.62
C LEU A 86 4.28 5.72 -22.72
N SER A 87 4.44 6.05 -21.43
CA SER A 87 5.16 5.19 -20.47
C SER A 87 4.37 3.93 -20.12
N GLU A 88 3.05 4.05 -19.94
CA GLU A 88 2.13 2.93 -19.72
C GLU A 88 2.07 2.01 -20.95
N ALA A 89 1.97 2.60 -22.15
CA ALA A 89 1.91 1.87 -23.42
C ALA A 89 3.19 1.09 -23.68
N ILE A 90 4.38 1.68 -23.46
CA ILE A 90 5.66 0.95 -23.63
C ILE A 90 5.76 -0.22 -22.64
N ASN A 91 5.45 -0.01 -21.36
CA ASN A 91 5.47 -1.08 -20.34
C ASN A 91 4.36 -2.13 -20.55
N SER A 92 3.32 -1.82 -21.34
CA SER A 92 2.22 -2.75 -21.65
C SER A 92 2.30 -3.39 -23.03
N MET A 93 3.15 -2.88 -23.94
CA MET A 93 3.16 -3.21 -25.36
C MET A 93 3.21 -4.72 -25.63
N PHE A 94 4.10 -5.44 -24.94
CA PHE A 94 4.21 -6.89 -25.07
C PHE A 94 2.90 -7.61 -24.71
N ARG A 95 2.21 -7.20 -23.63
CA ARG A 95 0.92 -7.75 -23.19
C ARG A 95 -0.20 -7.42 -24.19
N TRP A 96 -0.08 -6.33 -24.96
CA TRP A 96 -1.03 -5.99 -26.03
C TRP A 96 -0.76 -6.82 -27.29
N TYR A 97 0.49 -7.06 -27.68
CA TYR A 97 0.83 -8.00 -28.76
C TYR A 97 0.50 -9.46 -28.41
N GLU A 98 0.66 -9.88 -27.15
CA GLU A 98 0.30 -11.21 -26.63
C GLU A 98 -1.22 -11.46 -26.65
N ARG A 99 -2.02 -10.43 -26.33
CA ARG A 99 -3.49 -10.50 -26.28
C ARG A 99 -4.19 -10.19 -27.60
N ALA A 100 -3.47 -9.70 -28.62
CA ALA A 100 -4.03 -9.46 -29.93
C ALA A 100 -4.50 -10.77 -30.57
N PHE A 101 -5.64 -10.71 -31.27
CA PHE A 101 -6.18 -11.89 -31.98
C PHE A 101 -5.30 -12.30 -33.16
N VAL A 102 -4.68 -11.32 -33.82
CA VAL A 102 -3.70 -11.50 -34.90
C VAL A 102 -2.79 -10.28 -34.99
N CYS A 103 -1.49 -10.52 -35.21
CA CYS A 103 -0.52 -9.49 -35.59
C CYS A 103 -0.31 -9.47 -37.11
N TYR A 104 -0.59 -8.33 -37.74
CA TYR A 104 -0.23 -8.09 -39.14
C TYR A 104 1.10 -7.35 -39.18
N VAL A 105 2.11 -7.94 -39.84
CA VAL A 105 3.41 -7.32 -40.08
C VAL A 105 3.43 -6.76 -41.50
N TYR A 106 3.43 -5.44 -41.65
CA TYR A 106 3.49 -4.76 -42.95
C TYR A 106 4.92 -4.37 -43.31
N LEU A 107 5.47 -5.00 -44.36
CA LEU A 107 6.84 -4.85 -44.82
C LEU A 107 6.91 -3.91 -46.03
N ALA A 108 7.00 -2.61 -45.76
CA ALA A 108 7.04 -1.55 -46.78
C ALA A 108 8.27 -1.59 -47.72
N ASP A 109 9.29 -2.40 -47.41
CA ASP A 109 10.50 -2.61 -48.22
C ASP A 109 10.50 -3.94 -48.99
N VAL A 110 9.42 -4.73 -48.91
CA VAL A 110 9.25 -5.98 -49.64
C VAL A 110 8.20 -5.78 -50.74
N PRO A 111 8.51 -6.00 -52.03
CA PRO A 111 7.58 -5.76 -53.14
C PRO A 111 6.55 -6.89 -53.32
N GLY A 112 5.48 -6.61 -54.09
CA GLY A 112 4.36 -7.51 -54.37
C GLY A 112 4.70 -8.94 -54.82
N GLY A 113 5.82 -9.13 -55.52
CA GLY A 113 6.26 -10.41 -56.08
C GLY A 113 7.42 -11.12 -55.35
N ASP A 114 7.84 -10.64 -54.18
CA ASP A 114 8.93 -11.26 -53.42
C ASP A 114 8.49 -12.56 -52.72
N SER A 115 9.37 -13.56 -52.69
CA SER A 115 9.10 -14.89 -52.11
C SER A 115 10.11 -15.22 -51.00
N PRO A 116 9.72 -15.28 -49.70
CA PRO A 116 10.64 -15.49 -48.57
C PRO A 116 11.59 -16.70 -48.68
N GLN A 117 11.19 -17.70 -49.47
CA GLN A 117 11.95 -18.93 -49.71
C GLN A 117 13.16 -18.73 -50.65
N GLU A 118 13.22 -17.63 -51.41
CA GLU A 118 14.28 -17.41 -52.40
C GLU A 118 15.57 -16.88 -51.76
N PRO A 119 16.76 -17.45 -52.08
CA PRO A 119 18.04 -16.92 -51.65
C PRO A 119 18.30 -15.53 -52.25
N GLY A 120 18.13 -14.48 -51.43
CA GLY A 120 18.20 -13.07 -51.85
C GLY A 120 16.85 -12.33 -51.85
N SER A 121 15.77 -12.96 -51.40
CA SER A 121 14.47 -12.31 -51.18
C SER A 121 14.55 -11.10 -50.24
N LYS A 122 13.81 -10.04 -50.57
CA LYS A 122 13.77 -8.80 -49.78
C LYS A 122 13.12 -8.97 -48.42
N PHE A 123 12.28 -9.99 -48.22
CA PHE A 123 11.83 -10.40 -46.89
C PHE A 123 13.00 -10.63 -45.92
N ARG A 124 14.05 -11.34 -46.39
CA ARG A 124 15.23 -11.70 -45.59
C ARG A 124 16.13 -10.50 -45.27
N GLU A 125 16.05 -9.45 -46.08
CA GLU A 125 16.78 -8.19 -45.91
C GLU A 125 15.93 -7.07 -45.27
N SER A 126 14.66 -7.32 -44.95
CA SER A 126 13.73 -6.27 -44.51
C SER A 126 14.21 -5.61 -43.20
N ARG A 127 14.16 -4.27 -43.19
CA ARG A 127 14.54 -3.45 -42.02
C ARG A 127 13.64 -3.72 -40.80
N TRP A 128 12.51 -4.39 -40.99
CA TRP A 128 11.67 -4.85 -39.90
C TRP A 128 12.40 -5.79 -38.94
N PHE A 129 13.21 -6.72 -39.43
CA PHE A 129 13.98 -7.63 -38.57
C PHE A 129 15.12 -6.92 -37.82
N GLY A 130 15.63 -5.81 -38.36
CA GLY A 130 16.66 -4.99 -37.73
C GLY A 130 16.17 -3.96 -36.69
N ARG A 131 14.86 -3.71 -36.57
CA ARG A 131 14.32 -2.74 -35.60
C ARG A 131 14.26 -3.34 -34.20
N GLY A 132 14.59 -2.58 -33.15
CA GLY A 132 14.58 -3.06 -31.76
C GLY A 132 13.19 -3.52 -31.28
N TRP A 133 12.18 -2.65 -31.43
CA TRP A 133 10.80 -2.89 -30.99
C TRP A 133 10.17 -4.16 -31.58
N THR A 134 10.48 -4.48 -32.84
CA THR A 134 9.87 -5.62 -33.56
C THR A 134 10.25 -6.98 -32.99
N LEU A 135 11.23 -7.06 -32.07
CA LEU A 135 11.52 -8.28 -31.34
C LEU A 135 10.35 -8.70 -30.44
N GLN A 136 9.69 -7.73 -29.78
CA GLN A 136 8.47 -7.98 -29.00
C GLN A 136 7.29 -8.27 -29.92
N GLU A 137 7.18 -7.51 -31.01
CA GLU A 137 6.11 -7.63 -32.02
C GLU A 137 6.16 -9.00 -32.74
N LEU A 138 7.35 -9.62 -32.85
CA LEU A 138 7.58 -10.99 -33.35
C LEU A 138 7.23 -12.07 -32.32
N LEU A 139 7.72 -11.91 -31.09
CA LEU A 139 7.70 -12.95 -30.07
C LEU A 139 6.34 -13.11 -29.40
N ALA A 140 5.69 -12.00 -29.02
CA ALA A 140 4.47 -12.03 -28.20
C ALA A 140 3.21 -12.60 -28.89
N PRO A 141 2.89 -12.30 -30.18
CA PRO A 141 1.63 -12.75 -30.77
C PRO A 141 1.56 -14.24 -31.04
N SER A 142 0.39 -14.85 -30.81
CA SER A 142 0.15 -16.28 -31.06
C SER A 142 -0.17 -16.62 -32.53
N ASP A 143 -0.84 -15.70 -33.24
CA ASP A 143 -0.90 -15.62 -34.70
C ASP A 143 -0.22 -14.33 -35.19
N LEU A 144 0.63 -14.47 -36.20
CA LEU A 144 1.39 -13.39 -36.82
C LEU A 144 1.55 -13.69 -38.30
N ARG A 145 1.22 -12.69 -39.14
CA ARG A 145 1.11 -12.80 -40.59
C ARG A 145 1.87 -11.67 -41.26
N PHE A 146 2.74 -11.99 -42.21
CA PHE A 146 3.56 -11.03 -42.93
C PHE A 146 2.90 -10.64 -44.25
N TYR A 147 2.94 -9.34 -44.57
CA TYR A 147 2.41 -8.74 -45.79
C TYR A 147 3.47 -7.86 -46.45
N ASN A 148 3.50 -7.85 -47.78
CA ASN A 148 4.37 -6.97 -48.57
C ASN A 148 3.74 -5.56 -48.76
N SER A 149 4.45 -4.69 -49.50
CA SER A 149 4.00 -3.33 -49.84
C SER A 149 2.58 -3.26 -50.42
N ASP A 150 2.17 -4.33 -51.09
CA ASP A 150 0.94 -4.38 -51.87
C ASP A 150 -0.18 -5.11 -51.10
N TRP A 151 0.00 -5.29 -49.78
CA TRP A 151 -0.90 -6.02 -48.87
C TRP A 151 -1.20 -7.49 -49.28
N HIS A 152 -0.30 -8.12 -50.04
CA HIS A 152 -0.37 -9.57 -50.28
C HIS A 152 0.35 -10.32 -49.16
N MET A 153 -0.27 -11.40 -48.67
CA MET A 153 0.26 -12.21 -47.56
C MET A 153 1.42 -13.08 -48.03
N LEU A 154 2.59 -12.89 -47.42
CA LEU A 154 3.83 -13.65 -47.68
C LEU A 154 3.90 -14.97 -46.89
N GLY A 155 3.21 -15.04 -45.74
CA GLY A 155 3.16 -16.22 -44.89
C GLY A 155 2.90 -15.88 -43.43
N SER A 156 2.84 -16.90 -42.55
CA SER A 156 2.68 -16.74 -41.10
C SER A 156 3.96 -17.12 -40.34
N LYS A 157 4.11 -16.64 -39.10
CA LYS A 157 5.25 -16.98 -38.21
C LYS A 157 5.51 -18.49 -38.14
N LYS A 158 4.45 -19.30 -38.07
CA LYS A 158 4.53 -20.78 -37.99
C LYS A 158 4.98 -21.44 -39.30
N GLY A 159 4.64 -20.84 -40.45
CA GLY A 159 5.01 -21.33 -41.79
C GLY A 159 6.36 -20.83 -42.30
N LEU A 160 6.86 -19.70 -41.78
CA LEU A 160 8.17 -19.11 -42.12
C LEU A 160 9.23 -19.29 -41.01
N ARG A 161 8.96 -20.11 -39.99
CA ARG A 161 9.76 -20.18 -38.75
C ARG A 161 11.24 -20.47 -39.00
N ASP A 162 11.56 -21.39 -39.91
CA ASP A 162 12.94 -21.80 -40.24
C ASP A 162 13.74 -20.61 -40.80
N ILE A 163 13.10 -19.79 -41.64
CA ILE A 163 13.66 -18.57 -42.23
C ILE A 163 13.81 -17.47 -41.16
N ILE A 164 12.83 -17.34 -40.26
CA ILE A 164 12.87 -16.38 -39.16
C ILE A 164 13.98 -16.73 -38.17
N GLN A 165 14.19 -18.03 -37.87
CA GLN A 165 15.30 -18.53 -37.08
C GLN A 165 16.65 -18.23 -37.75
N GLU A 166 16.78 -18.44 -39.06
CA GLU A 166 17.97 -18.10 -39.85
C GLU A 166 18.32 -16.60 -39.78
N ILE A 167 17.30 -15.72 -39.88
CA ILE A 167 17.47 -14.26 -39.82
C ILE A 167 17.79 -13.77 -38.38
N THR A 168 17.12 -14.32 -37.36
CA THR A 168 17.07 -13.72 -36.00
C THR A 168 17.87 -14.47 -34.94
N GLY A 169 18.25 -15.73 -35.16
CA GLY A 169 18.87 -16.59 -34.15
C GLY A 169 17.91 -17.05 -33.02
N ILE A 170 16.61 -16.84 -33.18
CA ILE A 170 15.58 -17.28 -32.20
C ILE A 170 15.23 -18.75 -32.48
N PRO A 171 15.34 -19.69 -31.51
CA PRO A 171 14.99 -21.09 -31.69
C PRO A 171 13.52 -21.31 -32.13
N ASP A 172 13.28 -22.35 -32.93
CA ASP A 172 11.96 -22.54 -33.54
C ASP A 172 10.91 -23.01 -32.53
N GLU A 173 11.28 -23.69 -31.44
CA GLU A 173 10.33 -24.11 -30.39
C GLU A 173 9.70 -22.90 -29.67
N LEU A 174 10.45 -21.78 -29.58
CA LEU A 174 9.96 -20.49 -29.10
C LEU A 174 9.10 -19.78 -30.15
N LEU A 175 9.48 -19.82 -31.44
CA LEU A 175 8.68 -19.25 -32.53
C LEU A 175 7.34 -19.99 -32.74
N GLN A 176 7.31 -21.29 -32.44
CA GLN A 176 6.10 -22.13 -32.42
C GLN A 176 5.22 -21.90 -31.18
N GLY A 177 5.79 -21.41 -30.07
CA GLY A 177 5.12 -21.29 -28.77
C GLY A 177 5.00 -22.60 -28.01
N ILE A 178 5.91 -23.57 -28.25
CA ILE A 178 5.99 -24.83 -27.52
C ILE A 178 6.70 -24.61 -26.17
N THR A 179 7.75 -23.79 -26.19
CA THR A 179 8.51 -23.38 -25.00
C THR A 179 8.11 -21.95 -24.63
N GLU A 180 7.83 -21.70 -23.35
CA GLU A 180 7.62 -20.32 -22.87
C GLU A 180 8.92 -19.51 -22.93
N LEU A 181 8.80 -18.20 -23.21
CA LEU A 181 9.92 -17.26 -23.25
C LEU A 181 10.78 -17.25 -21.98
N HIS A 182 10.20 -17.60 -20.82
CA HIS A 182 10.92 -17.68 -19.55
C HIS A 182 11.94 -18.83 -19.51
N GLY A 183 11.76 -19.88 -20.33
CA GLY A 183 12.62 -21.07 -20.39
C GLY A 183 13.95 -20.87 -21.14
N ALA A 184 14.06 -19.80 -21.95
CA ALA A 184 15.35 -19.35 -22.46
C ALA A 184 16.21 -18.73 -21.34
N SER A 185 17.53 -18.71 -21.50
CA SER A 185 18.40 -17.98 -20.57
C SER A 185 18.31 -16.45 -20.77
N VAL A 186 18.77 -15.68 -19.79
CA VAL A 186 18.96 -14.23 -19.94
C VAL A 186 19.96 -13.92 -21.05
N ALA A 187 21.06 -14.68 -21.16
CA ALA A 187 22.03 -14.53 -22.24
C ALA A 187 21.40 -14.71 -23.64
N GLN A 188 20.54 -15.73 -23.80
CA GLN A 188 19.80 -15.98 -25.04
C GLN A 188 18.87 -14.81 -25.38
N ARG A 189 18.01 -14.41 -24.45
CA ARG A 189 17.07 -13.29 -24.65
C ARG A 189 17.77 -11.97 -24.98
N MET A 190 18.92 -11.67 -24.38
CA MET A 190 19.73 -10.50 -24.72
C MET A 190 20.33 -10.60 -26.13
N SER A 191 20.82 -11.78 -26.54
CA SER A 191 21.47 -11.98 -27.84
C SER A 191 20.57 -11.68 -29.03
N TRP A 192 19.25 -11.88 -28.93
CA TRP A 192 18.29 -11.61 -30.01
C TRP A 192 18.08 -10.11 -30.31
N ALA A 193 18.56 -9.23 -29.42
CA ALA A 193 18.63 -7.78 -29.64
C ALA A 193 20.02 -7.29 -30.08
N ALA A 194 21.05 -8.14 -30.06
CA ALA A 194 22.45 -7.77 -30.29
C ALA A 194 22.77 -7.20 -31.68
N ARG A 195 21.84 -7.31 -32.63
CA ARG A 195 21.95 -6.79 -34.01
C ARG A 195 20.80 -5.85 -34.38
N ARG A 196 20.09 -5.29 -33.38
CA ARG A 196 18.92 -4.44 -33.60
C ARG A 196 19.19 -2.98 -33.29
N GLU A 197 18.58 -2.10 -34.08
CA GLU A 197 18.73 -0.66 -34.01
C GLU A 197 17.44 0.05 -33.58
N THR A 198 17.57 1.22 -32.96
CA THR A 198 16.46 2.05 -32.49
C THR A 198 16.74 3.54 -32.70
N LYS A 199 15.69 4.34 -32.91
CA LYS A 199 15.79 5.78 -33.20
C LYS A 199 16.34 6.61 -32.02
N LYS A 200 16.16 6.11 -30.79
CA LYS A 200 16.79 6.61 -29.56
C LYS A 200 17.65 5.50 -28.97
N LYS A 201 18.71 5.84 -28.21
CA LYS A 201 19.64 4.84 -27.65
C LYS A 201 19.02 4.06 -26.49
N GLU A 202 18.18 4.72 -25.69
CA GLU A 202 17.49 4.15 -24.54
C GLU A 202 16.45 3.09 -24.92
N ASP A 203 15.88 3.20 -26.14
CA ASP A 203 14.93 2.23 -26.67
C ASP A 203 15.54 0.81 -26.81
N LEU A 204 16.88 0.66 -26.88
CA LEU A 204 17.55 -0.65 -26.84
C LEU A 204 17.30 -1.42 -25.54
N ALA A 205 17.08 -0.70 -24.43
CA ALA A 205 16.67 -1.29 -23.16
C ALA A 205 15.14 -1.43 -23.08
N TYR A 206 14.40 -0.43 -23.58
CA TYR A 206 12.94 -0.40 -23.44
C TYR A 206 12.23 -1.41 -24.37
N CYS A 207 12.84 -1.77 -25.50
CA CYS A 207 12.34 -2.82 -26.40
C CYS A 207 12.52 -4.25 -25.85
N LEU A 208 13.16 -4.41 -24.68
CA LEU A 208 13.37 -5.71 -24.02
C LEU A 208 12.45 -5.93 -22.80
N LEU A 209 11.69 -4.92 -22.38
CA LEU A 209 10.95 -4.95 -21.12
C LEU A 209 9.97 -6.13 -21.04
N GLY A 210 9.14 -6.34 -22.05
CA GLY A 210 8.20 -7.46 -22.08
C GLY A 210 8.88 -8.83 -22.19
N ILE A 211 9.99 -8.92 -22.92
CA ILE A 211 10.78 -10.16 -23.10
C ILE A 211 11.37 -10.66 -21.78
N PHE A 212 11.64 -9.77 -20.82
CA PHE A 212 12.01 -10.11 -19.44
C PHE A 212 10.87 -9.94 -18.43
N GLY A 213 9.68 -9.50 -18.87
CA GLY A 213 8.55 -9.14 -18.02
C GLY A 213 8.82 -8.01 -17.02
N VAL A 214 9.81 -7.14 -17.27
CA VAL A 214 10.19 -6.02 -16.40
C VAL A 214 9.26 -4.82 -16.64
N THR A 215 9.04 -4.02 -15.60
CA THR A 215 8.38 -2.70 -15.71
C THR A 215 9.31 -1.64 -15.13
N MET A 216 9.59 -0.57 -15.89
CA MET A 216 10.44 0.53 -15.43
C MET A 216 10.07 1.87 -16.11
N PRO A 217 10.39 3.03 -15.51
CA PRO A 217 10.05 4.34 -16.07
C PRO A 217 10.74 4.65 -17.41
N MET A 218 10.11 5.44 -18.28
CA MET A 218 10.64 5.83 -19.60
C MET A 218 11.47 7.11 -19.51
N LEU A 219 12.79 6.98 -19.58
CA LEU A 219 13.76 7.94 -19.03
C LEU A 219 14.79 8.43 -20.05
N TYR A 220 14.28 8.83 -21.22
CA TYR A 220 15.05 9.50 -22.27
C TYR A 220 15.92 10.66 -21.75
N GLY A 221 17.13 10.76 -22.31
CA GLY A 221 18.19 11.66 -21.89
C GLY A 221 19.25 10.99 -21.00
N GLU A 222 19.00 9.78 -20.50
CA GLU A 222 19.99 9.02 -19.71
C GLU A 222 21.09 8.37 -20.57
N GLY A 223 20.82 8.10 -21.84
CA GLY A 223 21.72 7.37 -22.75
C GLY A 223 21.54 5.85 -22.71
N GLY A 224 21.88 5.17 -23.81
CA GLY A 224 21.60 3.73 -24.00
C GLY A 224 22.37 2.83 -23.02
N ASP A 225 23.69 3.03 -22.93
CA ASP A 225 24.61 2.34 -22.01
C ASP A 225 24.07 2.37 -20.57
N GLN A 226 23.54 3.53 -20.18
CA GLN A 226 22.88 3.72 -18.90
C GLN A 226 21.55 2.95 -18.89
N ALA A 227 20.57 3.24 -19.75
CA ALA A 227 19.24 2.61 -19.71
C ALA A 227 19.28 1.06 -19.62
N PHE A 228 20.28 0.44 -20.25
CA PHE A 228 20.53 -1.01 -20.24
C PHE A 228 21.18 -1.51 -18.92
N PHE A 229 21.98 -0.68 -18.25
CA PHE A 229 22.22 -0.64 -16.79
C PHE A 229 20.98 -1.08 -15.98
N ARG A 230 19.90 -0.33 -16.17
CA ARG A 230 18.70 -0.42 -15.33
C ARG A 230 17.88 -1.65 -15.65
N LEU A 231 17.78 -2.01 -16.93
CA LEU A 231 17.15 -3.25 -17.37
C LEU A 231 17.78 -4.45 -16.65
N GLN A 232 19.11 -4.58 -16.70
CA GLN A 232 19.83 -5.67 -16.02
C GLN A 232 19.61 -5.66 -14.50
N ARG A 233 19.61 -4.49 -13.86
CA ARG A 233 19.32 -4.36 -12.42
C ARG A 233 17.90 -4.84 -12.06
N HIS A 234 16.87 -4.48 -12.85
CA HIS A 234 15.50 -4.93 -12.58
C HIS A 234 15.33 -6.44 -12.82
N ILE A 235 15.96 -7.01 -13.86
CA ILE A 235 15.99 -8.47 -14.11
C ILE A 235 16.52 -9.23 -12.88
N MET A 236 17.65 -8.76 -12.31
CA MET A 236 18.25 -9.33 -11.10
C MET A 236 17.40 -9.14 -9.85
N MET A 237 16.73 -7.99 -9.69
CA MET A 237 15.96 -7.68 -8.48
C MET A 237 14.59 -8.37 -8.43
N GLU A 238 13.92 -8.54 -9.57
CA GLU A 238 12.50 -8.91 -9.59
C GLU A 238 12.21 -10.33 -10.09
N LYS A 239 13.01 -10.90 -11.02
CA LYS A 239 12.53 -12.07 -11.79
C LYS A 239 13.48 -13.25 -12.00
N THR A 240 14.80 -13.11 -11.90
CA THR A 240 15.70 -14.24 -12.26
C THR A 240 16.77 -14.58 -11.23
N ARG A 241 16.93 -15.88 -10.92
CA ARG A 241 18.16 -16.46 -10.33
C ARG A 241 19.19 -16.90 -11.38
N ASP A 242 18.98 -16.50 -12.63
CA ASP A 242 19.77 -16.90 -13.79
C ASP A 242 21.05 -16.07 -13.85
N ASP A 243 22.20 -16.73 -13.64
CA ASP A 243 23.51 -16.08 -13.65
C ASP A 243 24.08 -15.88 -15.06
N SER A 244 23.43 -16.39 -16.11
CA SER A 244 23.79 -16.13 -17.52
C SER A 244 23.72 -14.64 -17.90
N ILE A 245 23.08 -13.79 -17.09
CA ILE A 245 23.18 -12.33 -17.21
C ILE A 245 24.63 -11.80 -17.11
N LEU A 246 25.55 -12.57 -16.52
CA LEU A 246 26.98 -12.23 -16.46
C LEU A 246 27.79 -12.77 -17.66
N ALA A 247 27.17 -13.59 -18.53
CA ALA A 247 27.80 -14.25 -19.68
C ALA A 247 27.93 -13.36 -20.93
N TRP A 248 27.99 -12.04 -20.76
CA TRP A 248 28.36 -11.08 -21.81
C TRP A 248 29.88 -11.04 -22.00
N GLY A 249 30.34 -10.61 -23.18
CA GLY A 249 31.77 -10.55 -23.51
C GLY A 249 32.41 -11.93 -23.70
N LEU A 250 31.63 -12.91 -24.16
CA LEU A 250 32.07 -14.28 -24.43
C LEU A 250 33.00 -14.33 -25.66
N SER A 251 34.21 -14.88 -25.48
CA SER A 251 35.24 -15.04 -26.51
C SER A 251 35.57 -16.50 -26.75
N ALA A 252 35.91 -16.83 -28.00
CA ALA A 252 36.46 -18.14 -28.39
C ALA A 252 38.00 -18.23 -28.20
N GLN A 253 38.65 -17.13 -27.82
CA GLN A 253 40.11 -17.05 -27.61
C GLN A 253 40.44 -16.52 -26.22
N GLU A 254 41.38 -17.17 -25.53
CA GLU A 254 41.97 -16.65 -24.30
C GLU A 254 42.95 -15.51 -24.59
N ALA A 255 42.88 -14.44 -23.80
CA ALA A 255 43.88 -13.38 -23.83
C ALA A 255 45.19 -13.88 -23.18
N PRO A 256 46.37 -13.53 -23.73
CA PRO A 256 47.65 -13.95 -23.16
C PRO A 256 47.86 -13.36 -21.76
N THR A 257 48.36 -14.16 -20.83
CA THR A 257 48.54 -13.78 -19.43
C THR A 257 49.77 -12.89 -19.23
N SER A 258 49.63 -11.60 -19.49
CA SER A 258 50.62 -10.59 -19.10
C SER A 258 50.47 -10.20 -17.63
N ASP A 259 51.33 -10.73 -16.76
CA ASP A 259 51.47 -10.27 -15.37
C ASP A 259 52.18 -8.89 -15.33
N SER A 260 51.45 -7.84 -15.68
CA SER A 260 51.84 -6.43 -15.50
C SER A 260 50.96 -5.80 -14.43
N GLY A 261 51.58 -5.40 -13.31
CA GLY A 261 50.91 -5.11 -12.05
C GLY A 261 50.08 -3.81 -11.96
N GLN A 262 48.94 -3.75 -12.64
CA GLN A 262 47.80 -2.90 -12.26
C GLN A 262 46.51 -3.46 -12.87
N VAL A 263 45.64 -4.05 -12.05
CA VAL A 263 44.34 -4.56 -12.53
C VAL A 263 43.37 -3.39 -12.71
N THR A 264 43.02 -3.07 -13.95
CA THR A 264 41.94 -2.15 -14.30
C THR A 264 40.59 -2.81 -14.04
N SER A 265 39.87 -2.30 -13.02
CA SER A 265 38.50 -2.74 -12.72
C SER A 265 37.56 -2.40 -13.88
N GLY A 266 36.90 -3.41 -14.44
CA GLY A 266 35.86 -3.24 -15.46
C GLY A 266 34.44 -3.15 -14.88
N ARG A 267 33.47 -3.01 -15.79
CA ARG A 267 32.03 -3.13 -15.50
C ARG A 267 31.65 -4.59 -15.18
N ILE A 268 30.63 -4.78 -14.33
CA ILE A 268 30.02 -6.10 -14.06
C ILE A 268 28.91 -6.43 -15.06
N LEU A 269 28.18 -5.41 -15.48
CA LEU A 269 27.03 -5.47 -16.38
C LEU A 269 27.45 -5.01 -17.78
N ALA A 270 26.84 -5.51 -18.84
CA ALA A 270 27.08 -5.05 -20.22
C ALA A 270 26.46 -3.67 -20.45
N ALA A 271 27.04 -2.83 -21.29
CA ALA A 271 26.44 -1.56 -21.73
C ALA A 271 25.31 -1.76 -22.75
N GLY A 272 25.32 -2.84 -23.54
CA GLY A 272 24.27 -3.10 -24.52
C GLY A 272 24.13 -4.58 -24.91
N PRO A 273 23.06 -4.93 -25.64
CA PRO A 273 22.78 -6.30 -26.05
C PRO A 273 23.85 -6.86 -27.01
N GLU A 274 24.59 -6.00 -27.72
CA GLU A 274 25.71 -6.38 -28.59
C GLU A 274 26.81 -7.19 -27.87
N GLU A 275 26.98 -6.99 -26.57
CA GLU A 275 27.95 -7.76 -25.77
C GLU A 275 27.50 -9.20 -25.49
N PHE A 276 26.23 -9.52 -25.73
CA PHE A 276 25.67 -10.86 -25.70
C PHE A 276 25.58 -11.51 -27.09
N ALA A 277 26.10 -10.87 -28.16
CA ALA A 277 26.00 -11.38 -29.55
C ALA A 277 26.53 -12.83 -29.71
N ASN A 278 27.58 -13.20 -28.96
CA ASN A 278 28.16 -14.54 -28.99
C ASN A 278 27.45 -15.53 -28.05
N SER A 279 26.56 -15.06 -27.18
CA SER A 279 26.04 -15.82 -26.03
C SER A 279 24.67 -16.49 -26.29
N GLY A 280 24.14 -16.40 -27.51
CA GLY A 280 22.84 -16.98 -27.90
C GLY A 280 22.73 -18.52 -27.87
N HIS A 281 23.83 -19.22 -27.58
CA HIS A 281 23.88 -20.67 -27.39
C HIS A 281 24.06 -21.09 -25.91
N ILE A 282 24.11 -20.12 -24.99
CA ILE A 282 24.32 -20.35 -23.56
C ILE A 282 22.98 -20.58 -22.87
N VAL A 283 22.72 -21.81 -22.42
CA VAL A 283 21.58 -22.19 -21.60
C VAL A 283 21.96 -22.27 -20.13
N SER A 284 20.98 -22.10 -19.25
CA SER A 284 21.17 -22.16 -17.79
C SER A 284 20.77 -23.55 -17.28
N TYR A 285 21.57 -24.15 -16.40
CA TYR A 285 21.39 -25.53 -15.97
C TYR A 285 20.47 -25.61 -14.74
N GLU A 286 19.47 -26.50 -14.75
CA GLU A 286 18.53 -26.62 -13.63
C GLU A 286 19.22 -26.99 -12.31
N LEU A 287 18.88 -26.27 -11.25
CA LEU A 287 19.35 -26.55 -9.89
C LEU A 287 18.54 -27.68 -9.26
N SER A 288 19.10 -28.89 -9.26
CA SER A 288 18.59 -29.98 -8.43
C SER A 288 18.81 -29.66 -6.95
N ALA A 289 17.69 -29.53 -6.22
CA ALA A 289 17.54 -29.06 -4.84
C ALA A 289 17.63 -27.52 -4.62
N PRO A 290 16.86 -26.96 -3.65
CA PRO A 290 16.71 -25.52 -3.47
C PRO A 290 17.86 -24.88 -2.67
N SER A 291 19.03 -24.75 -3.29
CA SER A 291 20.15 -23.97 -2.75
C SER A 291 19.87 -22.45 -2.76
N LYS A 292 20.43 -21.73 -1.79
CA LYS A 292 20.25 -20.28 -1.60
C LYS A 292 21.18 -19.45 -2.51
N HIS A 293 20.97 -19.50 -3.82
CA HIS A 293 21.61 -18.55 -4.74
C HIS A 293 20.75 -17.28 -4.82
N SER A 294 21.22 -16.20 -4.18
CA SER A 294 20.73 -14.84 -4.39
C SER A 294 21.79 -14.00 -5.10
N LEU A 295 21.42 -13.45 -6.26
CA LEU A 295 22.15 -12.40 -6.96
C LEU A 295 21.70 -11.07 -6.34
N GLU A 296 22.49 -10.53 -5.41
CA GLU A 296 22.13 -9.31 -4.66
C GLU A 296 22.97 -8.12 -5.14
N PHE A 297 22.41 -7.26 -5.99
CA PHE A 297 23.06 -5.99 -6.35
C PHE A 297 22.75 -4.92 -5.31
N SER A 298 23.76 -4.47 -4.55
CA SER A 298 23.58 -3.51 -3.46
C SER A 298 24.82 -2.63 -3.25
N GLY A 299 24.62 -1.31 -3.13
CA GLY A 299 25.67 -0.37 -2.75
C GLY A 299 26.87 -0.27 -3.70
N GLY A 300 26.71 -0.64 -4.98
CA GLY A 300 27.78 -0.69 -5.98
C GLY A 300 28.48 -2.05 -6.10
N TYR A 301 28.01 -3.09 -5.38
CA TYR A 301 28.54 -4.44 -5.43
C TYR A 301 27.46 -5.44 -5.86
N LEU A 302 27.84 -6.42 -6.67
CA LEU A 302 27.07 -7.63 -6.91
C LEU A 302 27.55 -8.73 -5.96
N ARG A 303 26.67 -9.16 -5.06
CA ARG A 303 26.90 -10.35 -4.23
C ARG A 303 26.35 -11.59 -4.93
N ILE A 304 27.15 -12.65 -4.96
CA ILE A 304 26.84 -13.92 -5.63
C ILE A 304 27.49 -15.12 -4.90
N HIS A 305 26.79 -16.26 -4.86
CA HIS A 305 27.33 -17.55 -4.44
C HIS A 305 27.91 -18.29 -5.65
N LEU A 306 29.24 -18.45 -5.72
CA LEU A 306 29.94 -18.92 -6.91
C LEU A 306 31.11 -19.87 -6.60
N PRO A 307 31.32 -20.96 -7.34
CA PRO A 307 32.55 -21.75 -7.29
C PRO A 307 33.73 -20.94 -7.86
N LEU A 308 34.85 -20.89 -7.13
CA LEU A 308 36.03 -20.14 -7.51
C LEU A 308 37.21 -21.08 -7.85
N HIS A 309 37.66 -21.06 -9.09
CA HIS A 309 38.93 -21.66 -9.48
C HIS A 309 40.05 -20.61 -9.33
N ILE A 310 40.89 -20.74 -8.31
CA ILE A 310 42.00 -19.81 -8.04
C ILE A 310 43.13 -20.10 -9.03
N VAL A 311 43.55 -19.09 -9.81
CA VAL A 311 44.57 -19.20 -10.86
C VAL A 311 45.94 -18.73 -10.35
N SER A 312 45.97 -17.63 -9.60
CA SER A 312 47.17 -17.12 -8.92
C SER A 312 46.78 -16.25 -7.72
N ALA A 313 47.75 -15.75 -6.95
CA ALA A 313 47.48 -14.90 -5.80
C ALA A 313 46.71 -13.64 -6.22
N GLY A 314 45.45 -13.52 -5.77
CA GLY A 314 44.55 -12.43 -6.16
C GLY A 314 43.85 -12.59 -7.51
N ASN A 315 43.97 -13.73 -8.22
CA ASN A 315 43.24 -14.00 -9.47
C ASN A 315 42.43 -15.30 -9.39
N ALA A 316 41.15 -15.23 -9.74
CA ALA A 316 40.23 -16.37 -9.77
C ALA A 316 39.35 -16.37 -11.03
N ILE A 317 38.77 -17.52 -11.35
CA ILE A 317 37.69 -17.65 -12.33
C ILE A 317 36.45 -18.13 -11.57
N GLY A 318 35.38 -17.34 -11.66
CA GLY A 318 34.06 -17.71 -11.15
C GLY A 318 33.31 -18.54 -12.19
N LEU A 319 32.84 -19.73 -11.81
CA LEU A 319 32.15 -20.65 -12.73
C LEU A 319 30.63 -20.49 -12.60
N LEU A 320 29.99 -19.88 -13.60
CA LEU A 320 28.53 -19.70 -13.66
C LEU A 320 27.81 -21.04 -13.88
N ASN A 321 26.55 -21.13 -13.47
CA ASN A 321 25.68 -22.29 -13.68
C ASN A 321 24.97 -22.28 -15.05
N CYS A 322 25.65 -21.76 -16.08
CA CYS A 322 25.21 -21.72 -17.45
C CYS A 322 26.35 -22.11 -18.40
N GLY A 323 26.03 -22.61 -19.59
CA GLY A 323 27.00 -23.07 -20.59
C GLY A 323 26.32 -23.46 -21.90
N PRO A 324 27.08 -23.99 -22.88
CA PRO A 324 26.52 -24.38 -24.17
C PRO A 324 25.38 -25.40 -24.05
N GLN A 325 24.38 -25.27 -24.93
CA GLN A 325 23.34 -26.27 -25.11
C GLN A 325 23.94 -27.51 -25.79
N HIS A 326 24.12 -28.59 -25.03
CA HIS A 326 24.57 -29.87 -25.57
C HIS A 326 23.41 -30.57 -26.30
N ALA A 327 23.60 -30.85 -27.60
CA ALA A 327 22.73 -31.73 -28.35
C ALA A 327 22.91 -33.19 -27.91
N ASP A 328 21.84 -33.97 -28.03
CA ASP A 328 21.73 -35.42 -27.79
C ASP A 328 22.20 -35.96 -26.43
N GLN A 329 21.23 -36.16 -25.54
CA GLN A 329 21.39 -37.08 -24.41
C GLN A 329 21.35 -38.54 -24.91
N GLN A 330 22.51 -39.13 -25.18
CA GLN A 330 22.69 -40.56 -24.93
C GLN A 330 23.34 -40.76 -23.55
N VAL A 331 22.80 -41.72 -22.81
CA VAL A 331 23.19 -42.04 -21.43
C VAL A 331 24.55 -42.77 -21.43
N ASP A 332 25.23 -42.75 -20.27
CA ASP A 332 26.46 -43.53 -19.96
C ASP A 332 27.81 -43.09 -20.57
N GLN A 333 28.01 -41.82 -20.95
CA GLN A 333 29.38 -41.25 -21.04
C GLN A 333 29.56 -39.92 -20.28
N GLN A 334 30.67 -39.85 -19.54
CA GLN A 334 31.03 -38.76 -18.63
C GLN A 334 31.72 -37.62 -19.40
N VAL A 335 30.96 -36.93 -20.27
CA VAL A 335 31.45 -35.82 -21.10
C VAL A 335 31.80 -34.60 -20.22
N ASP A 336 32.91 -33.93 -20.53
CA ASP A 336 33.31 -32.65 -19.90
C ASP A 336 32.31 -31.53 -20.25
N GLN A 337 31.23 -31.43 -19.47
CA GLN A 337 30.27 -30.33 -19.56
C GLN A 337 30.99 -28.99 -19.40
N GLN A 338 30.75 -28.06 -20.32
CA GLN A 338 31.35 -26.73 -20.27
C GLN A 338 30.44 -25.74 -19.54
N VAL A 339 31.05 -24.86 -18.75
CA VAL A 339 30.41 -23.78 -18.00
C VAL A 339 31.06 -22.44 -18.36
N VAL A 340 30.32 -21.35 -18.24
CA VAL A 340 30.84 -19.99 -18.48
C VAL A 340 31.71 -19.56 -17.31
N GLY A 341 32.98 -19.27 -17.56
CA GLY A 341 33.94 -18.76 -16.59
C GLY A 341 34.10 -17.24 -16.67
N ILE A 342 33.69 -16.52 -15.62
CA ILE A 342 33.93 -15.07 -15.49
C ILE A 342 35.30 -14.81 -14.82
N PRO A 343 36.16 -13.94 -15.39
CA PRO A 343 37.43 -13.59 -14.77
C PRO A 343 37.22 -12.63 -13.59
N LEU A 344 37.87 -12.92 -12.46
CA LEU A 344 37.79 -12.14 -11.22
C LEU A 344 39.20 -11.88 -10.66
N ALA A 345 39.41 -10.69 -10.12
CA ALA A 345 40.60 -10.35 -9.34
C ALA A 345 40.20 -9.85 -7.95
N GLU A 346 40.87 -10.31 -6.89
CA GLU A 346 40.58 -9.90 -5.52
C GLU A 346 41.20 -8.52 -5.23
N THR A 347 40.42 -7.56 -4.75
CA THR A 347 40.90 -6.18 -4.53
C THR A 347 41.83 -6.06 -3.31
N THR A 348 41.78 -7.03 -2.40
CA THR A 348 42.61 -7.10 -1.20
C THR A 348 42.67 -8.56 -0.72
N PRO A 349 43.84 -9.18 -0.54
CA PRO A 349 43.93 -10.61 -0.24
C PRO A 349 43.13 -11.05 1.00
N GLY A 350 42.22 -12.02 0.83
CA GLY A 350 41.39 -12.56 1.91
C GLY A 350 40.24 -11.66 2.35
N SER A 351 39.83 -10.68 1.55
CA SER A 351 38.69 -9.80 1.83
C SER A 351 37.36 -10.30 1.27
N GLY A 352 37.38 -11.22 0.29
CA GLY A 352 36.17 -11.64 -0.44
C GLY A 352 35.56 -10.55 -1.34
N LEU A 353 36.31 -9.48 -1.58
CA LEU A 353 35.97 -8.39 -2.50
C LEU A 353 36.71 -8.60 -3.84
N TYR A 354 35.95 -8.71 -4.93
CA TYR A 354 36.49 -8.95 -6.26
C TYR A 354 36.14 -7.84 -7.25
N VAL A 355 36.83 -7.77 -8.37
CA VAL A 355 36.48 -6.97 -9.56
C VAL A 355 36.55 -7.86 -10.81
N ARG A 356 35.73 -7.57 -11.81
CA ARG A 356 35.85 -8.17 -13.16
C ARG A 356 36.89 -7.35 -13.94
N PRO A 357 38.07 -7.89 -14.32
CA PRO A 357 39.10 -7.12 -15.02
C PRO A 357 38.63 -6.68 -16.40
N GLN A 358 38.94 -5.44 -16.82
CA GLN A 358 38.47 -4.90 -18.10
C GLN A 358 39.03 -5.63 -19.32
N GLU A 359 40.27 -6.13 -19.23
CA GLU A 359 41.02 -6.68 -20.37
C GLU A 359 40.90 -8.22 -20.53
N ARG A 360 40.11 -8.88 -19.68
CA ARG A 360 39.94 -10.35 -19.71
C ARG A 360 38.53 -10.72 -20.18
N PRO A 361 38.40 -11.44 -21.32
CA PRO A 361 37.09 -11.86 -21.82
C PRO A 361 36.51 -12.99 -20.95
N VAL A 362 35.21 -13.22 -21.11
CA VAL A 362 34.54 -14.41 -20.58
C VAL A 362 34.81 -15.58 -21.52
N VAL A 363 35.07 -16.76 -20.96
CA VAL A 363 35.46 -17.96 -21.73
C VAL A 363 34.82 -19.22 -21.14
N LEU A 364 34.67 -20.26 -21.96
CA LEU A 364 34.13 -21.55 -21.52
C LEU A 364 35.20 -22.38 -20.78
N ARG A 365 34.78 -23.13 -19.75
CA ARG A 365 35.65 -23.93 -18.87
C ARG A 365 35.03 -25.32 -18.57
N PRO A 366 35.84 -26.38 -18.40
CA PRO A 366 35.33 -27.68 -17.96
C PRO A 366 34.79 -27.64 -16.52
N LYS A 367 33.59 -28.20 -16.31
CA LYS A 367 32.95 -28.32 -14.98
C LYS A 367 33.70 -29.26 -14.02
N THR A 368 34.54 -30.14 -14.55
CA THR A 368 35.39 -31.11 -13.85
C THR A 368 36.52 -30.49 -13.01
N ALA A 369 36.79 -29.18 -13.14
CA ALA A 369 37.71 -28.44 -12.27
C ALA A 369 37.22 -28.24 -10.80
N SER A 370 36.12 -28.90 -10.42
CA SER A 370 35.37 -28.69 -9.16
C SER A 370 36.00 -29.32 -7.91
N GLY A 371 37.26 -28.96 -7.62
CA GLY A 371 37.77 -28.96 -6.23
C GLY A 371 37.37 -27.70 -5.43
N ALA A 372 36.72 -26.74 -6.09
CA ALA A 372 36.37 -25.43 -5.55
C ALA A 372 35.14 -25.48 -4.63
N LEU A 373 35.28 -24.93 -3.42
CA LEU A 373 34.14 -24.61 -2.58
C LEU A 373 33.33 -23.47 -3.21
N SER A 374 32.00 -23.56 -3.20
CA SER A 374 31.14 -22.43 -3.54
C SER A 374 31.21 -21.40 -2.42
N MET A 375 31.65 -20.18 -2.73
CA MET A 375 31.85 -19.11 -1.76
C MET A 375 30.90 -17.94 -2.03
N LEU A 376 30.53 -17.21 -0.97
CA LEU A 376 29.82 -15.94 -1.10
C LEU A 376 30.84 -14.83 -1.35
N ILE A 377 30.81 -14.24 -2.55
CA ILE A 377 31.68 -13.12 -2.93
C ILE A 377 30.88 -11.85 -3.13
N ASN A 378 31.56 -10.70 -3.04
CA ASN A 378 31.00 -9.41 -3.46
C ASN A 378 31.92 -8.83 -4.55
N ILE A 379 31.41 -8.74 -5.78
CA ILE A 379 32.12 -8.17 -6.92
C ILE A 379 31.78 -6.68 -7.01
N LYS A 380 32.77 -5.79 -7.09
CA LYS A 380 32.64 -4.33 -7.15
C LYS A 380 32.44 -3.86 -8.60
N ASN A 381 31.45 -2.99 -8.83
CA ASN A 381 31.14 -2.45 -10.15
C ASN A 381 31.74 -1.05 -10.34
N ASP A 382 32.92 -0.98 -10.95
CA ASP A 382 33.67 0.27 -11.18
C ASP A 382 33.30 0.97 -12.51
N SER A 383 32.03 0.88 -12.94
CA SER A 383 31.56 1.47 -14.20
C SER A 383 31.43 3.02 -14.20
N GLN A 384 32.16 3.73 -13.33
CA GLN A 384 32.23 5.19 -13.30
C GLN A 384 33.49 5.71 -14.02
N ALA A 385 33.40 5.83 -15.34
CA ALA A 385 34.47 6.38 -16.17
C ALA A 385 34.59 7.91 -16.01
N LYS A 386 35.43 8.35 -15.06
CA LYS A 386 35.77 9.75 -14.70
C LYS A 386 34.60 10.60 -14.18
N PRO A 387 34.81 11.37 -13.08
CA PRO A 387 33.85 12.38 -12.69
C PRO A 387 33.90 13.58 -13.66
N PRO A 388 32.76 14.26 -13.93
CA PRO A 388 32.78 15.68 -14.26
C PRO A 388 33.55 16.44 -13.17
N ALA A 389 34.18 17.57 -13.48
CA ALA A 389 35.13 18.24 -12.58
C ALA A 389 34.49 18.84 -11.31
N ASP A 390 34.16 17.98 -10.34
CA ASP A 390 33.64 18.28 -8.99
C ASP A 390 33.83 17.05 -8.09
N ALA A 391 35.03 16.85 -7.54
CA ALA A 391 35.31 15.77 -6.57
C ALA A 391 34.66 16.01 -5.17
N ASN A 392 33.68 16.90 -5.11
CA ASN A 392 33.00 17.37 -3.90
C ASN A 392 31.46 17.40 -4.06
N ARG A 393 30.91 16.87 -5.17
CA ARG A 393 29.46 16.75 -5.38
C ARG A 393 28.84 15.83 -4.34
N GLN A 394 27.78 16.31 -3.71
CA GLN A 394 27.09 15.66 -2.60
C GLN A 394 25.85 14.94 -3.15
N VAL A 395 25.68 13.66 -2.85
CA VAL A 395 24.76 12.78 -3.61
C VAL A 395 23.71 12.12 -2.72
N TRP A 396 22.46 12.11 -3.20
CA TRP A 396 21.34 11.40 -2.61
C TRP A 396 21.24 9.99 -3.19
N LEU A 397 20.94 8.97 -2.37
CA LEU A 397 20.95 7.56 -2.79
C LEU A 397 19.64 6.83 -2.40
N TYR A 398 18.85 6.35 -3.37
CA TYR A 398 17.52 5.75 -3.17
C TYR A 398 17.44 4.27 -3.58
N ASN A 399 17.13 3.35 -2.65
CA ASN A 399 17.36 1.91 -2.86
C ASN A 399 16.16 1.14 -3.47
N ASN A 400 16.11 1.06 -4.82
CA ASN A 400 15.07 0.35 -5.58
C ASN A 400 14.77 -1.08 -5.12
N GLY A 401 15.77 -1.84 -4.63
CA GLY A 401 15.60 -3.23 -4.19
C GLY A 401 14.71 -3.44 -2.95
N LYS A 402 14.14 -2.36 -2.38
CA LYS A 402 13.10 -2.41 -1.34
C LYS A 402 11.73 -1.88 -1.79
N PHE A 403 11.58 -1.32 -2.99
CA PHE A 403 10.33 -0.64 -3.41
C PHE A 403 9.35 -1.54 -4.14
N SER A 404 9.81 -2.66 -4.71
CA SER A 404 8.95 -3.76 -5.19
C SER A 404 8.21 -4.50 -4.07
N LEU A 405 8.64 -4.34 -2.81
CA LEU A 405 7.87 -4.76 -1.62
C LEU A 405 6.68 -3.84 -1.29
N VAL A 406 6.53 -2.71 -2.01
CA VAL A 406 5.46 -1.72 -1.82
C VAL A 406 4.93 -1.12 -3.13
N ASN A 407 5.15 -1.79 -4.27
CA ASN A 407 4.59 -1.43 -5.57
C ASN A 407 4.84 0.04 -6.01
N LEU A 408 5.98 0.63 -5.65
CA LEU A 408 6.38 1.98 -6.07
C LEU A 408 7.44 2.00 -7.15
N SER A 409 7.23 2.88 -8.12
CA SER A 409 8.19 3.24 -9.17
C SER A 409 8.48 4.74 -9.13
N LEU A 410 9.76 5.14 -9.13
CA LEU A 410 10.12 6.54 -9.38
C LEU A 410 9.86 6.84 -10.85
N ILE A 411 8.95 7.76 -11.17
CA ILE A 411 8.51 8.04 -12.54
C ILE A 411 9.03 9.37 -13.11
N ASP A 412 9.31 10.35 -12.25
CA ASP A 412 9.70 11.70 -12.66
C ASP A 412 10.55 12.38 -11.57
N VAL A 413 11.44 13.30 -11.93
CA VAL A 413 12.31 14.05 -11.02
C VAL A 413 12.57 15.43 -11.62
N VAL A 414 12.38 16.50 -10.85
CA VAL A 414 12.61 17.89 -11.32
C VAL A 414 13.60 18.61 -10.39
N PRO A 415 14.64 19.28 -10.91
CA PRO A 415 15.07 19.31 -12.33
C PRO A 415 15.48 17.93 -12.86
N GLN A 416 15.11 17.58 -14.10
CA GLN A 416 15.44 16.27 -14.68
C GLN A 416 16.95 16.03 -14.80
N SER A 417 17.76 17.11 -14.89
CA SER A 417 19.23 17.06 -14.82
C SER A 417 19.79 16.61 -13.47
N CYS A 418 18.98 16.61 -12.41
CA CYS A 418 19.36 16.09 -11.10
C CYS A 418 19.13 14.58 -10.97
N TRP A 419 18.33 14.00 -11.86
CA TRP A 419 18.09 12.56 -11.85
C TRP A 419 19.23 11.86 -12.59
N ASP A 420 20.08 11.18 -11.83
CA ASP A 420 20.66 9.96 -12.38
C ASP A 420 19.50 8.97 -12.48
N LYS A 421 18.86 9.00 -13.66
CA LYS A 421 17.70 8.20 -14.08
C LYS A 421 17.96 6.68 -13.98
N GLU A 422 19.19 6.31 -13.65
CA GLU A 422 19.76 5.02 -13.93
C GLU A 422 20.48 4.37 -12.76
N GLY A 423 21.39 5.09 -12.13
CA GLY A 423 21.79 4.77 -10.78
C GLY A 423 20.64 4.91 -9.79
N THR A 424 20.85 4.34 -8.62
CA THR A 424 20.04 4.61 -7.43
C THR A 424 20.35 6.00 -6.85
N GLN A 425 20.55 7.03 -7.68
CA GLN A 425 21.14 8.31 -7.27
C GLN A 425 20.34 9.54 -7.74
N ILE A 426 20.33 10.59 -6.93
CA ILE A 426 19.84 11.92 -7.30
C ILE A 426 20.95 12.91 -6.92
N THR A 427 21.40 13.70 -7.88
CA THR A 427 22.50 14.66 -7.71
C THR A 427 21.94 16.08 -7.79
N PRO A 428 22.03 16.92 -6.75
CA PRO A 428 21.49 18.28 -6.79
C PRO A 428 22.22 19.12 -7.86
N ALA A 429 21.47 19.96 -8.58
CA ALA A 429 22.02 20.88 -9.56
C ALA A 429 22.98 21.89 -8.89
N VAL A 430 24.21 21.98 -9.40
CA VAL A 430 25.29 22.80 -8.83
C VAL A 430 25.23 24.22 -9.36
N GLU A 431 24.92 25.20 -8.50
CA GLU A 431 25.03 26.62 -8.84
C GLU A 431 25.11 27.53 -7.60
N SER A 432 26.25 28.21 -7.41
CA SER A 432 26.55 29.24 -6.38
C SER A 432 26.55 28.82 -4.89
N ASP A 433 27.47 29.41 -4.12
CA ASP A 433 27.66 29.13 -2.68
C ASP A 433 26.57 29.80 -1.83
N GLY A 434 26.02 29.06 -0.86
CA GLY A 434 24.97 29.52 0.06
C GLY A 434 23.51 29.43 -0.42
N ALA A 435 23.24 28.91 -1.62
CA ALA A 435 21.88 28.69 -2.11
C ALA A 435 21.21 27.44 -1.49
N MET A 436 19.87 27.44 -1.44
CA MET A 436 19.06 26.29 -1.02
C MET A 436 18.61 25.49 -2.25
N HIS A 437 19.32 24.42 -2.57
CA HIS A 437 19.00 23.56 -3.71
C HIS A 437 17.83 22.64 -3.37
N ARG A 438 16.95 22.40 -4.36
CA ARG A 438 15.77 21.55 -4.21
C ARG A 438 15.63 20.63 -5.42
N THR A 439 15.29 19.37 -5.17
CA THR A 439 15.02 18.37 -6.21
C THR A 439 13.80 17.55 -5.82
N LEU A 440 12.76 17.58 -6.65
CA LEU A 440 11.52 16.82 -6.50
C LEU A 440 11.69 15.44 -7.15
N ALA A 441 11.06 14.40 -6.60
CA ALA A 441 11.12 13.02 -7.09
C ALA A 441 9.77 12.31 -6.89
N ARG A 442 9.07 11.99 -7.98
CA ARG A 442 7.69 11.52 -8.02
C ARG A 442 7.58 10.00 -8.10
N PHE A 443 7.00 9.37 -7.09
CA PHE A 443 6.85 7.91 -7.03
C PHE A 443 5.40 7.48 -7.27
N ARG A 444 5.16 6.73 -8.34
CA ARG A 444 3.85 6.20 -8.73
C ARG A 444 3.61 4.82 -8.15
N HIS A 445 2.41 4.61 -7.62
CA HIS A 445 1.89 3.32 -7.17
C HIS A 445 1.21 2.55 -8.32
N SER A 446 1.24 1.22 -8.27
CA SER A 446 0.71 0.35 -9.33
C SER A 446 -0.81 0.42 -9.54
N ASP A 447 -1.56 0.88 -8.55
CA ASP A 447 -3.02 1.04 -8.61
C ASP A 447 -3.38 2.35 -9.33
N GLU A 448 -4.07 2.24 -10.48
CA GLU A 448 -4.37 3.34 -11.39
C GLU A 448 -5.26 4.44 -10.81
N LEU A 449 -6.09 4.13 -9.80
CA LEU A 449 -7.04 5.07 -9.19
C LEU A 449 -6.41 6.00 -8.13
N THR A 450 -5.09 5.89 -7.90
CA THR A 450 -4.38 6.57 -6.79
C THR A 450 -3.62 7.82 -7.21
N CYS A 451 -3.41 8.75 -6.28
CA CYS A 451 -2.42 9.81 -6.46
C CYS A 451 -0.97 9.25 -6.46
N ASP A 452 -0.04 9.99 -7.05
CA ASP A 452 1.39 9.72 -6.95
C ASP A 452 1.97 10.39 -5.71
N PHE A 453 3.06 9.87 -5.16
CA PHE A 453 3.88 10.59 -4.18
C PHE A 453 4.84 11.55 -4.88
N VAL A 454 5.25 12.63 -4.22
CA VAL A 454 6.35 13.51 -4.62
C VAL A 454 7.23 13.77 -3.41
N ILE A 455 8.50 13.40 -3.49
CA ILE A 455 9.52 13.60 -2.45
C ILE A 455 10.40 14.76 -2.86
N VAL A 456 10.50 15.79 -2.02
CA VAL A 456 11.44 16.89 -2.20
C VAL A 456 12.68 16.64 -1.36
N LEU A 457 13.83 16.71 -2.00
CA LEU A 457 15.15 16.64 -1.39
C LEU A 457 15.71 18.07 -1.35
N GLU A 458 16.01 18.57 -0.16
CA GLU A 458 16.48 19.94 0.09
C GLU A 458 17.91 19.92 0.63
N PHE A 459 18.75 20.80 0.08
CA PHE A 459 20.17 20.83 0.35
C PHE A 459 20.65 22.28 0.59
N GLU A 460 21.33 22.51 1.71
CA GLU A 460 21.85 23.81 2.11
C GLU A 460 23.29 23.65 2.63
N GLN A 461 24.24 24.34 2.00
CA GLN A 461 25.65 24.33 2.40
C GLN A 461 26.01 25.65 3.09
N ARG A 462 26.46 25.59 4.35
CA ARG A 462 26.96 26.76 5.09
C ARG A 462 28.41 26.53 5.53
N GLY A 463 29.35 26.96 4.68
CA GLY A 463 30.77 26.74 4.89
C GLY A 463 31.10 25.24 4.94
N THR A 464 31.74 24.79 6.02
CA THR A 464 32.08 23.37 6.23
C THR A 464 30.91 22.50 6.74
N ARG A 465 29.72 23.06 6.93
CA ARG A 465 28.56 22.34 7.50
C ARG A 465 27.46 22.17 6.47
N THR A 466 27.33 20.96 5.96
CA THR A 466 26.20 20.53 5.12
C THR A 466 24.94 20.35 5.97
N MET A 467 23.79 20.80 5.45
CA MET A 467 22.46 20.40 5.92
C MET A 467 21.64 19.80 4.78
N ALA A 468 21.08 18.63 5.03
CA ALA A 468 20.21 17.89 4.12
C ALA A 468 18.86 17.67 4.79
N ARG A 469 17.76 17.86 4.05
CA ARG A 469 16.39 17.60 4.51
C ARG A 469 15.61 16.92 3.39
N SER A 470 14.54 16.22 3.74
CA SER A 470 13.59 15.68 2.77
C SER A 470 12.17 15.79 3.29
N TRP A 471 11.23 15.95 2.37
CA TRP A 471 9.81 15.88 2.66
C TRP A 471 9.04 15.17 1.54
N VAL A 472 7.82 14.72 1.81
CA VAL A 472 6.94 14.05 0.85
C VAL A 472 5.52 14.60 0.94
N THR A 473 4.85 14.61 -0.22
CA THR A 473 3.47 15.03 -0.47
C THR A 473 2.85 14.01 -1.44
N ILE A 474 1.53 13.98 -1.62
CA ILE A 474 0.93 13.38 -2.82
C ILE A 474 0.68 14.44 -3.90
N CYS A 475 0.34 13.98 -5.10
CA CYS A 475 0.01 14.79 -6.26
C CYS A 475 -0.88 13.98 -7.22
N SER A 476 -1.90 14.60 -7.78
CA SER A 476 -2.75 13.98 -8.81
C SER A 476 -1.93 13.58 -10.04
N ARG A 477 -2.23 12.41 -10.63
CA ARG A 477 -1.58 11.89 -11.85
C ARG A 477 -1.61 12.86 -13.04
N LYS A 478 -2.53 13.84 -13.03
CA LYS A 478 -2.74 14.84 -14.09
C LYS A 478 -1.92 16.13 -13.92
N THR A 479 -1.35 16.40 -12.76
CA THR A 479 -0.60 17.64 -12.47
C THR A 479 0.88 17.47 -12.81
N PRO A 480 1.50 18.34 -13.64
CA PRO A 480 2.93 18.25 -13.97
C PRO A 480 3.86 18.44 -12.77
N LEU A 481 5.02 17.78 -12.76
CA LEU A 481 6.01 17.94 -11.68
C LEU A 481 6.78 19.27 -11.82
N GLU A 482 6.95 19.77 -13.04
CA GLU A 482 7.58 21.06 -13.35
C GLU A 482 6.77 22.25 -12.86
N GLU A 483 5.43 22.18 -12.94
CA GLU A 483 4.54 23.20 -12.37
C GLU A 483 4.65 23.23 -10.84
N LEU A 484 4.62 22.04 -10.23
CA LEU A 484 4.78 21.82 -8.79
C LEU A 484 6.15 22.32 -8.31
N ALA A 485 7.21 22.11 -9.10
CA ALA A 485 8.55 22.64 -8.85
C ALA A 485 8.63 24.17 -8.99
N GLY A 486 8.02 24.73 -10.02
CA GLY A 486 7.99 26.18 -10.28
C GLY A 486 7.26 26.96 -9.18
N LYS A 487 6.16 26.42 -8.65
CA LYS A 487 5.36 27.03 -7.58
C LYS A 487 5.79 26.55 -6.16
N LEU A 488 6.80 25.67 -6.06
CA LEU A 488 7.17 24.94 -4.83
C LEU A 488 7.44 25.84 -3.62
N HIS A 489 7.99 27.03 -3.84
CA HIS A 489 8.32 27.97 -2.76
C HIS A 489 7.10 28.44 -1.97
N HIS A 490 5.90 28.42 -2.55
CA HIS A 490 4.66 28.74 -1.83
C HIS A 490 4.22 27.61 -0.90
N MET A 491 4.21 26.36 -1.36
CA MET A 491 3.83 25.22 -0.51
C MET A 491 4.92 24.80 0.51
N ALA A 492 6.20 25.05 0.23
CA ALA A 492 7.32 24.52 1.03
C ALA A 492 7.26 24.83 2.54
N HIS A 493 6.64 25.93 2.97
CA HIS A 493 6.48 26.24 4.40
C HIS A 493 5.52 25.26 5.12
N LYS A 494 4.53 24.70 4.40
CA LYS A 494 3.57 23.71 4.92
C LYS A 494 4.16 22.30 4.93
N VAL A 495 4.92 21.96 3.88
CA VAL A 495 5.39 20.59 3.62
C VAL A 495 6.83 20.30 4.11
N SER A 496 7.66 21.32 4.40
CA SER A 496 9.03 21.04 4.85
C SER A 496 9.03 20.22 6.17
N GLY A 497 9.87 19.18 6.20
CA GLY A 497 9.96 18.22 7.30
C GLY A 497 8.89 17.11 7.32
N LYS A 498 7.96 17.03 6.35
CA LYS A 498 6.98 15.93 6.32
C LYS A 498 7.60 14.65 5.77
N ALA A 499 8.07 13.79 6.68
CA ALA A 499 8.76 12.55 6.34
C ALA A 499 7.82 11.40 5.88
N SER A 500 6.52 11.62 5.72
CA SER A 500 5.58 10.56 5.30
C SER A 500 4.28 11.11 4.71
N ALA A 501 3.61 10.30 3.87
CA ALA A 501 2.33 10.59 3.20
C ALA A 501 1.56 9.28 2.90
N SER A 502 0.27 9.34 2.56
CA SER A 502 -0.54 8.23 2.03
C SER A 502 -1.20 8.62 0.71
N ASN A 503 -1.45 7.64 -0.18
CA ASN A 503 -2.25 7.81 -1.39
C ASN A 503 -3.53 6.95 -1.41
N GLY A 504 -3.90 6.36 -0.25
CA GLY A 504 -5.02 5.43 -0.11
C GLY A 504 -4.56 4.00 0.15
N PRO A 505 -4.26 3.19 -0.89
CA PRO A 505 -3.81 1.81 -0.70
C PRO A 505 -2.34 1.68 -0.29
N LEU A 506 -1.53 2.73 -0.47
CA LEU A 506 -0.14 2.76 0.00
C LEU A 506 0.14 3.94 0.93
N ASN A 507 1.04 3.67 1.88
CA ASN A 507 1.49 4.57 2.93
C ASN A 507 3.02 4.57 2.93
N LEU A 508 3.63 5.75 2.78
CA LEU A 508 5.06 5.88 2.53
C LEU A 508 5.75 6.70 3.61
N ARG A 509 6.88 6.22 4.13
CA ARG A 509 7.82 7.01 4.95
C ARG A 509 9.16 7.16 4.26
N VAL A 510 9.73 8.36 4.34
CA VAL A 510 11.01 8.78 3.79
C VAL A 510 11.97 9.05 4.95
N THR A 511 13.15 8.42 4.96
CA THR A 511 14.20 8.71 5.95
C THR A 511 15.55 8.95 5.29
N LEU A 512 16.39 9.76 5.95
CA LEU A 512 17.72 10.13 5.47
C LEU A 512 18.81 9.55 6.38
N GLU A 513 19.67 8.68 5.85
CA GLU A 513 20.86 8.19 6.55
C GLU A 513 22.12 8.91 6.06
N HIS A 514 22.98 9.35 6.98
CA HIS A 514 24.25 10.01 6.67
C HIS A 514 25.38 8.97 6.54
N GLY A 515 26.17 9.02 5.45
CA GLY A 515 27.37 8.19 5.29
C GLY A 515 28.49 8.57 6.28
N ALA A 516 29.21 7.59 6.84
CA ALA A 516 30.13 7.83 7.97
C ALA A 516 31.33 8.77 7.66
N HIS A 517 31.78 8.86 6.39
CA HIS A 517 33.01 9.59 6.03
C HIS A 517 32.97 10.43 4.74
N GLN A 518 31.83 10.55 4.05
CA GLN A 518 31.67 11.40 2.85
C GLN A 518 30.24 11.97 2.75
N PRO A 519 30.04 13.13 2.07
CA PRO A 519 28.75 13.84 2.02
C PRO A 519 27.74 13.13 1.11
N THR A 520 27.16 12.05 1.62
CA THR A 520 26.20 11.20 0.93
C THR A 520 25.01 10.90 1.84
N PHE A 521 23.81 11.02 1.28
CA PHE A 521 22.54 10.94 2.02
C PHE A 521 21.65 9.85 1.42
N ARG A 522 21.41 8.76 2.16
CA ARG A 522 20.56 7.67 1.68
C ARG A 522 19.10 7.97 1.97
N VAL A 523 18.32 8.12 0.90
CA VAL A 523 16.86 8.25 0.92
C VAL A 523 16.27 6.85 0.98
N ARG A 524 15.82 6.42 2.16
CA ARG A 524 15.06 5.17 2.31
C ARG A 524 13.57 5.47 2.24
N LEU A 525 12.88 4.75 1.37
CA LEU A 525 11.42 4.69 1.37
C LEU A 525 11.01 3.39 2.04
N GLU A 526 10.15 3.46 3.05
CA GLU A 526 9.75 2.32 3.84
C GLU A 526 8.22 2.24 3.95
N ALA A 527 7.72 1.01 3.81
CA ALA A 527 6.31 0.65 3.86
C ALA A 527 5.71 0.94 5.23
N MET A 528 4.71 1.82 5.30
CA MET A 528 3.98 2.06 6.53
C MET A 528 2.76 1.12 6.60
N PRO A 529 2.62 0.26 7.65
CA PRO A 529 1.50 -0.69 7.76
C PRO A 529 0.16 -0.02 8.11
N HIS A 530 0.22 1.24 8.51
CA HIS A 530 -0.89 2.16 8.67
C HIS A 530 -0.64 3.34 7.74
N PRO A 531 -1.68 4.05 7.27
CA PRO A 531 -1.45 5.41 6.85
C PRO A 531 -0.87 6.19 8.05
N PRO A 532 0.04 7.17 7.84
CA PRO A 532 0.66 7.91 8.95
C PRO A 532 -0.30 8.99 9.51
N ASP A 533 0.10 10.23 9.82
CA ASP A 533 -0.71 11.33 10.41
C ASP A 533 -1.02 12.75 9.69
N VAL A 534 -0.51 13.19 8.49
CA VAL A 534 -0.63 14.51 7.66
C VAL A 534 -0.64 13.99 6.15
N THR A 535 -1.55 14.39 5.24
CA THR A 535 -1.32 14.26 3.77
C THR A 535 -1.65 15.57 3.11
N ILE A 536 -0.58 16.24 2.69
CA ILE A 536 -0.67 17.35 1.77
C ILE A 536 -0.81 16.75 0.37
N ASP A 537 -1.83 17.20 -0.36
CA ASP A 537 -1.92 16.98 -1.80
C ASP A 537 -1.45 18.25 -2.49
N ALA A 538 -0.32 18.14 -3.18
CA ALA A 538 0.29 19.24 -3.89
C ALA A 538 -0.57 19.73 -5.06
N THR A 539 -1.47 18.90 -5.62
CA THR A 539 -2.45 19.36 -6.61
C THR A 539 -3.49 20.27 -5.97
N ALA A 540 -4.02 19.91 -4.80
CA ALA A 540 -4.94 20.76 -4.06
C ALA A 540 -4.28 22.07 -3.63
N GLU A 541 -3.04 22.01 -3.11
CA GLU A 541 -2.23 23.20 -2.77
C GLU A 541 -1.90 24.08 -3.98
N LEU A 542 -1.68 23.50 -5.16
CA LEU A 542 -1.45 24.23 -6.42
C LEU A 542 -2.71 24.97 -6.86
N GLN A 543 -3.84 24.26 -6.98
CA GLN A 543 -5.14 24.84 -7.34
C GLN A 543 -5.53 25.95 -6.35
N LYS A 544 -5.20 25.75 -5.07
CA LYS A 544 -5.38 26.75 -4.03
C LYS A 544 -4.50 27.97 -4.23
N TRP A 545 -3.22 27.77 -4.57
CA TRP A 545 -2.30 28.88 -4.82
C TRP A 545 -2.67 29.68 -6.07
N ASP A 546 -3.17 29.03 -7.12
CA ASP A 546 -3.67 29.75 -8.30
C ASP A 546 -4.91 30.60 -7.95
N LEU A 547 -5.81 30.08 -7.09
CA LEU A 547 -6.94 30.87 -6.56
C LEU A 547 -6.47 31.97 -5.58
N GLU A 548 -5.42 31.72 -4.77
CA GLU A 548 -4.73 32.76 -4.00
C GLU A 548 -4.12 33.81 -4.92
N LEU A 549 -3.64 33.45 -6.12
CA LEU A 549 -3.00 34.38 -7.04
C LEU A 549 -4.06 35.24 -7.74
N GLU A 550 -5.21 34.69 -8.13
CA GLU A 550 -6.38 35.49 -8.56
C GLU A 550 -6.88 36.41 -7.43
N LEU A 551 -6.96 35.88 -6.20
CA LEU A 551 -7.28 36.69 -5.03
C LEU A 551 -6.20 37.75 -4.78
N ALA A 552 -4.91 37.45 -4.88
CA ALA A 552 -3.81 38.38 -4.64
C ALA A 552 -3.72 39.47 -5.72
N GLN A 553 -4.01 39.13 -6.98
CA GLN A 553 -4.11 40.11 -8.07
C GLN A 553 -5.32 41.03 -7.84
N THR A 554 -6.49 40.47 -7.52
CA THR A 554 -7.67 41.27 -7.15
C THR A 554 -7.56 41.98 -5.79
N LEU A 555 -6.65 41.57 -4.90
CA LEU A 555 -6.28 42.26 -3.65
C LEU A 555 -5.31 43.42 -3.92
N CYS A 556 -4.34 43.24 -4.83
CA CYS A 556 -3.40 44.28 -5.25
C CYS A 556 -4.09 45.41 -6.01
N GLU A 557 -4.88 45.08 -7.05
CA GLU A 557 -5.80 46.04 -7.69
C GLU A 557 -6.87 46.55 -6.71
N GLY A 558 -7.23 45.72 -5.73
CA GLY A 558 -8.30 45.97 -4.78
C GLY A 558 -7.92 46.76 -3.54
N SER A 559 -6.66 47.12 -3.30
CA SER A 559 -6.21 47.64 -1.99
C SER A 559 -6.98 48.88 -1.50
N ALA A 560 -7.36 49.79 -2.41
CA ALA A 560 -8.25 50.94 -2.13
C ALA A 560 -9.75 50.59 -2.10
N LYS A 561 -10.14 49.47 -2.73
CA LYS A 561 -11.51 48.92 -2.84
C LYS A 561 -11.88 48.08 -1.59
N ILE A 562 -10.94 47.36 -1.00
CA ILE A 562 -11.17 46.41 0.10
C ILE A 562 -11.58 47.11 1.39
N ARG A 563 -11.00 48.29 1.67
CA ARG A 563 -11.49 49.16 2.76
C ARG A 563 -12.94 49.65 2.57
N ARG A 564 -13.55 49.45 1.39
CA ARG A 564 -14.98 49.63 1.10
C ARG A 564 -15.78 48.32 0.96
N LEU A 565 -15.11 47.17 0.75
CA LEU A 565 -15.74 45.84 0.70
C LEU A 565 -15.86 45.18 2.08
N ILE A 566 -14.98 45.53 3.02
CA ILE A 566 -15.15 45.17 4.45
C ILE A 566 -16.47 45.74 5.00
N THR A 567 -16.92 46.89 4.48
CA THR A 567 -18.25 47.48 4.77
C THR A 567 -19.41 46.78 4.04
N ARG A 568 -19.14 45.69 3.32
CA ARG A 568 -20.06 44.93 2.45
C ARG A 568 -19.86 43.41 2.62
N GLN A 569 -19.68 42.98 3.88
CA GLN A 569 -19.51 41.58 4.31
C GLN A 569 -20.53 40.61 3.66
N ALA A 570 -21.81 40.99 3.60
CA ALA A 570 -22.86 40.22 2.95
C ALA A 570 -22.69 40.06 1.42
N GLU A 571 -22.01 40.99 0.75
CA GLU A 571 -21.82 40.99 -0.70
C GLU A 571 -20.64 40.10 -1.13
N VAL A 572 -19.64 39.91 -0.26
CA VAL A 572 -18.57 38.93 -0.45
C VAL A 572 -19.12 37.51 -0.27
N GLN A 573 -19.87 37.26 0.81
CA GLN A 573 -20.53 35.96 1.01
C GLN A 573 -21.53 35.65 -0.11
N LYS A 574 -22.28 36.66 -0.58
CA LYS A 574 -23.15 36.50 -1.74
C LYS A 574 -22.35 36.15 -3.00
N ARG A 575 -21.27 36.86 -3.31
CA ARG A 575 -20.42 36.55 -4.49
C ARG A 575 -19.78 35.16 -4.42
N TRP A 576 -19.41 34.67 -3.24
CA TRP A 576 -18.95 33.29 -3.05
C TRP A 576 -20.05 32.30 -3.43
N ASN A 577 -21.27 32.52 -2.93
CA ASN A 577 -22.43 31.68 -3.28
C ASN A 577 -22.82 31.81 -4.78
N ASP A 578 -22.71 33.01 -5.37
CA ASP A 578 -23.03 33.28 -6.78
C ASP A 578 -21.99 32.66 -7.75
N LEU A 579 -20.73 32.46 -7.32
CA LEU A 579 -19.63 31.91 -8.14
C LEU A 579 -19.56 30.37 -8.16
N TRP A 580 -19.90 29.71 -7.05
CA TRP A 580 -19.86 28.24 -6.92
C TRP A 580 -21.23 27.57 -7.21
N HIS A 581 -22.04 28.17 -8.08
CA HIS A 581 -23.39 27.71 -8.42
C HIS A 581 -23.44 26.96 -9.77
N THR A 582 -22.98 25.69 -9.80
CA THR A 582 -23.29 24.74 -10.90
C THR A 582 -23.50 23.31 -10.41
N ASP A 583 -24.69 22.78 -10.75
CA ASP A 583 -24.94 21.43 -11.26
C ASP A 583 -24.44 20.18 -10.50
N GLY A 584 -25.28 19.71 -9.58
CA GLY A 584 -25.85 18.36 -9.73
C GLY A 584 -25.23 17.19 -8.97
N ASP A 585 -23.98 17.23 -8.52
CA ASP A 585 -23.34 16.07 -7.86
C ASP A 585 -23.54 15.94 -6.34
N GLY A 586 -24.09 16.99 -5.71
CA GLY A 586 -24.57 16.95 -4.32
C GLY A 586 -23.55 17.31 -3.25
N THR A 587 -22.28 17.52 -3.58
CA THR A 587 -21.21 17.90 -2.65
C THR A 587 -21.53 19.18 -1.83
N GLY A 588 -20.87 19.33 -0.68
CA GLY A 588 -21.11 20.42 0.28
C GLY A 588 -20.50 21.75 -0.18
N VAL A 589 -21.17 22.87 0.13
CA VAL A 589 -20.61 24.22 -0.13
C VAL A 589 -19.52 24.50 0.90
N GLN A 590 -18.25 24.41 0.49
CA GLN A 590 -17.11 24.73 1.35
C GLN A 590 -17.12 26.23 1.72
N THR A 591 -16.95 26.52 3.01
CA THR A 591 -16.88 27.91 3.50
C THR A 591 -15.49 28.52 3.26
N PRO A 592 -15.36 29.85 3.14
CA PRO A 592 -14.06 30.51 3.04
C PRO A 592 -13.11 30.18 4.21
N LEU A 593 -13.66 29.93 5.41
CA LEU A 593 -12.87 29.54 6.58
C LEU A 593 -12.41 28.07 6.51
N GLN A 594 -13.26 27.14 6.09
CA GLN A 594 -12.86 25.75 5.82
C GLN A 594 -11.76 25.70 4.76
N TRP A 595 -11.92 26.44 3.66
CA TRP A 595 -10.90 26.53 2.60
C TRP A 595 -9.60 27.16 3.12
N ALA A 596 -9.66 28.28 3.85
CA ALA A 596 -8.49 28.91 4.44
C ALA A 596 -7.74 27.94 5.37
N ALA A 597 -8.49 27.25 6.22
CA ALA A 597 -7.98 26.33 7.23
C ALA A 597 -7.45 25.02 6.64
N GLU A 598 -8.12 24.46 5.62
CA GLU A 598 -7.71 23.23 4.93
C GLU A 598 -6.24 23.30 4.55
N SER A 599 -5.76 24.46 4.13
CA SER A 599 -4.43 24.55 3.53
C SER A 599 -3.70 25.81 4.01
N GLY A 600 -3.60 25.92 5.33
CA GLY A 600 -2.44 26.52 6.01
C GLY A 600 -2.37 28.04 6.13
N TYR A 601 -3.38 28.80 5.70
CA TYR A 601 -3.29 30.26 5.70
C TYR A 601 -3.65 30.88 7.04
N ALA A 602 -2.80 30.65 8.05
CA ALA A 602 -3.01 31.10 9.43
C ALA A 602 -3.38 32.60 9.54
N ASP A 603 -2.73 33.48 8.76
CA ASP A 603 -3.10 34.90 8.72
C ASP A 603 -4.49 35.15 8.11
N MET A 604 -4.90 34.40 7.08
CA MET A 604 -6.24 34.55 6.48
C MET A 604 -7.33 33.91 7.35
N VAL A 605 -7.07 32.75 7.95
CA VAL A 605 -7.93 32.14 8.97
C VAL A 605 -8.12 33.12 10.12
N LYS A 606 -7.03 33.74 10.60
CA LYS A 606 -7.10 34.77 11.64
C LYS A 606 -7.93 35.99 11.21
N VAL A 607 -7.71 36.55 10.02
CA VAL A 607 -8.50 37.68 9.51
C VAL A 607 -9.99 37.32 9.34
N LEU A 608 -10.31 36.08 9.00
CA LEU A 608 -11.70 35.59 8.94
C LEU A 608 -12.32 35.43 10.34
N LEU A 609 -11.58 34.88 11.31
CA LEU A 609 -12.02 34.74 12.71
C LEU A 609 -12.17 36.10 13.41
N ASP A 610 -11.19 37.00 13.27
CA ASP A 610 -11.24 38.41 13.70
C ASP A 610 -12.40 39.16 13.00
N GLY A 611 -12.79 38.71 11.79
CA GLY A 611 -13.95 39.16 11.03
C GLY A 611 -15.29 38.50 11.40
N GLY A 612 -15.31 37.60 12.38
CA GLY A 612 -16.52 36.93 12.88
C GLY A 612 -16.97 35.69 12.11
N ALA A 613 -16.08 35.02 11.38
CA ALA A 613 -16.39 33.72 10.76
C ALA A 613 -16.56 32.61 11.82
N ASP A 614 -17.53 31.71 11.61
CA ASP A 614 -17.83 30.62 12.54
C ASP A 614 -16.79 29.49 12.44
N ALA A 615 -15.97 29.34 13.48
CA ALA A 615 -14.93 28.32 13.59
C ALA A 615 -15.47 26.88 13.71
N ALA A 616 -16.74 26.70 14.06
CA ALA A 616 -17.41 25.41 14.19
C ALA A 616 -18.23 25.03 12.93
N ALA A 617 -18.29 25.89 11.92
CA ALA A 617 -19.10 25.66 10.72
C ALA A 617 -18.69 24.37 9.99
N ALA A 618 -19.60 23.39 9.92
CA ALA A 618 -19.44 22.18 9.13
C ALA A 618 -20.15 22.30 7.77
N ASP A 619 -19.65 21.61 6.75
CA ASP A 619 -20.37 21.41 5.49
C ASP A 619 -21.43 20.28 5.61
N LYS A 620 -22.03 19.85 4.48
CA LYS A 620 -23.00 18.73 4.47
C LYS A 620 -22.40 17.39 4.92
N ASN A 621 -21.08 17.23 4.80
CA ASN A 621 -20.33 16.02 5.11
C ASN A 621 -19.66 16.12 6.49
N GLY A 622 -20.02 17.10 7.33
CA GLY A 622 -19.42 17.31 8.65
C GLY A 622 -18.01 17.92 8.64
N TRP A 623 -17.52 18.39 7.48
CA TRP A 623 -16.15 18.88 7.32
C TRP A 623 -15.97 20.25 8.00
N THR A 624 -15.32 20.27 9.17
CA THR A 624 -15.03 21.50 9.92
C THR A 624 -13.69 22.12 9.51
N PRO A 625 -13.45 23.43 9.77
CA PRO A 625 -12.14 24.04 9.63
C PRO A 625 -11.05 23.28 10.40
N LEU A 626 -11.38 22.67 11.54
CA LEU A 626 -10.44 21.88 12.33
C LEU A 626 -10.08 20.56 11.63
N ILE A 627 -11.06 19.81 11.11
CA ILE A 627 -10.81 18.57 10.35
C ILE A 627 -9.95 18.88 9.13
N ALA A 628 -10.32 19.92 8.37
CA ALA A 628 -9.60 20.36 7.19
C ALA A 628 -8.15 20.76 7.51
N ALA A 629 -7.93 21.57 8.55
CA ALA A 629 -6.59 21.95 9.01
C ALA A 629 -5.80 20.77 9.60
N SER A 630 -6.45 19.68 9.97
CA SER A 630 -5.82 18.51 10.60
C SER A 630 -5.45 17.41 9.60
N SER A 631 -6.24 17.20 8.54
CA SER A 631 -5.94 16.24 7.46
C SER A 631 -4.76 16.67 6.59
N ARG A 632 -4.68 17.97 6.26
CA ARG A 632 -3.52 18.60 5.62
C ARG A 632 -2.51 19.18 6.61
N GLY A 633 -2.89 19.23 7.89
CA GLY A 633 -2.04 19.30 9.08
C GLY A 633 -1.30 20.60 9.37
N HIS A 634 -1.96 21.73 9.26
CA HIS A 634 -1.33 23.02 9.54
C HIS A 634 -1.36 23.30 11.04
N VAL A 635 -0.32 22.83 11.75
CA VAL A 635 -0.15 22.94 13.22
C VAL A 635 -0.53 24.32 13.73
N ASP A 636 -0.08 25.38 13.05
CA ASP A 636 -0.32 26.78 13.43
C ASP A 636 -1.80 27.17 13.31
N VAL A 637 -2.50 26.65 12.29
CA VAL A 637 -3.95 26.82 12.08
C VAL A 637 -4.75 25.99 13.07
N VAL A 638 -4.34 24.74 13.34
CA VAL A 638 -4.96 23.88 14.35
C VAL A 638 -4.83 24.53 15.74
N GLN A 639 -3.66 25.08 16.07
CA GLN A 639 -3.45 25.83 17.32
C GLN A 639 -4.25 27.14 17.35
N LEU A 640 -4.43 27.84 16.22
CA LEU A 640 -5.28 29.03 16.14
C LEU A 640 -6.77 28.67 16.38
N LEU A 641 -7.28 27.66 15.68
CA LEU A 641 -8.66 27.17 15.82
C LEU A 641 -8.94 26.65 17.23
N LEU A 642 -8.05 25.83 17.81
CA LEU A 642 -8.18 25.34 19.19
C LEU A 642 -7.94 26.43 20.26
N SER A 643 -7.45 27.62 19.87
CA SER A 643 -7.46 28.81 20.74
C SER A 643 -8.74 29.66 20.61
N THR A 644 -9.61 29.31 19.66
CA THR A 644 -10.89 30.00 19.40
C THR A 644 -12.03 29.33 20.16
N SER A 645 -12.82 30.10 20.89
CA SER A 645 -13.95 29.58 21.66
C SER A 645 -15.06 29.01 20.76
N GLY A 646 -15.44 27.75 20.97
CA GLY A 646 -16.57 27.09 20.29
C GLY A 646 -16.18 25.94 19.36
N VAL A 647 -14.88 25.74 19.09
CA VAL A 647 -14.40 24.60 18.31
C VAL A 647 -14.45 23.31 19.16
N ASP A 648 -15.12 22.27 18.65
CA ASP A 648 -15.08 20.93 19.24
C ASP A 648 -13.95 20.08 18.61
N ILE A 649 -13.05 19.59 19.47
CA ILE A 649 -11.87 18.82 19.06
C ILE A 649 -12.22 17.41 18.59
N ASP A 650 -13.31 16.84 19.11
CA ASP A 650 -13.83 15.51 18.74
C ASP A 650 -14.90 15.60 17.63
N SER A 651 -15.05 16.76 16.98
CA SER A 651 -15.95 16.93 15.82
C SER A 651 -15.60 15.98 14.67
N LYS A 652 -16.63 15.52 13.95
CA LYS A 652 -16.55 14.43 12.97
C LYS A 652 -17.10 14.79 11.60
N ASP A 653 -16.55 14.15 10.58
CA ASP A 653 -17.17 14.03 9.26
C ASP A 653 -18.28 12.96 9.21
N SER A 654 -18.89 12.81 8.03
CA SER A 654 -19.94 11.81 7.72
C SER A 654 -19.46 10.36 7.80
N ASP A 655 -18.15 10.11 7.69
CA ASP A 655 -17.53 8.79 7.83
C ASP A 655 -17.20 8.46 9.30
N GLY A 656 -17.42 9.42 10.21
CA GLY A 656 -17.19 9.31 11.65
C GLY A 656 -15.76 9.63 12.10
N ARG A 657 -14.89 10.09 11.20
CA ARG A 657 -13.49 10.43 11.50
C ARG A 657 -13.42 11.79 12.20
N THR A 658 -12.69 11.86 13.30
CA THR A 658 -12.39 13.12 13.99
C THR A 658 -11.23 13.87 13.32
N ALA A 659 -10.99 15.11 13.73
CA ALA A 659 -9.76 15.84 13.41
C ALA A 659 -8.50 15.02 13.76
N LEU A 660 -8.51 14.29 14.89
CA LEU A 660 -7.44 13.36 15.26
C LEU A 660 -7.40 12.12 14.35
N GLY A 661 -8.54 11.57 13.94
CA GLY A 661 -8.59 10.43 13.02
C GLY A 661 -8.00 10.73 11.64
N TRP A 662 -8.25 11.94 11.12
CA TRP A 662 -7.55 12.44 9.92
C TRP A 662 -6.09 12.75 10.19
N ALA A 663 -5.79 13.41 11.31
CA ALA A 663 -4.43 13.62 11.79
C ALA A 663 -3.75 12.35 12.35
N ALA A 664 -4.30 11.17 12.07
CA ALA A 664 -3.80 9.82 12.37
C ALA A 664 -3.93 8.89 11.14
N GLY A 665 -4.24 9.45 9.98
CA GLY A 665 -4.60 8.72 8.77
C GLY A 665 -3.83 9.07 7.50
N GLU A 666 -2.67 9.76 7.55
CA GLU A 666 -2.04 10.38 6.37
C GLU A 666 -0.47 10.58 6.28
N GLY A 667 0.33 10.96 7.31
CA GLY A 667 1.77 11.47 7.34
C GLY A 667 2.45 12.37 8.48
N HIS A 668 1.98 12.60 9.73
CA HIS A 668 2.32 13.74 10.66
C HIS A 668 2.37 13.55 12.23
N GLY A 669 3.52 13.26 12.86
CA GLY A 669 3.55 13.23 14.34
C GLY A 669 3.13 14.53 15.08
N ALA A 670 3.24 15.71 14.46
CA ALA A 670 3.09 17.01 15.13
C ALA A 670 1.64 17.48 15.37
N VAL A 671 0.70 17.24 14.44
CA VAL A 671 -0.71 17.58 14.67
C VAL A 671 -1.38 16.53 15.55
N LEU A 672 -1.02 15.25 15.38
CA LEU A 672 -1.40 14.19 16.31
C LEU A 672 -1.01 14.56 17.75
N GLN A 673 0.26 14.90 17.99
CA GLN A 673 0.74 15.32 19.31
C GLN A 673 -0.01 16.54 19.84
N LEU A 674 -0.22 17.58 19.02
CA LEU A 674 -0.97 18.76 19.44
C LEU A 674 -2.42 18.42 19.83
N LEU A 675 -3.12 17.60 19.04
CA LEU A 675 -4.51 17.21 19.33
C LEU A 675 -4.59 16.34 20.60
N LEU A 676 -3.65 15.41 20.82
CA LEU A 676 -3.54 14.64 22.05
C LEU A 676 -3.22 15.54 23.26
N GLU A 677 -2.32 16.52 23.12
CA GLU A 677 -2.02 17.52 24.17
C GLU A 677 -3.21 18.46 24.46
N LYS A 678 -4.16 18.61 23.53
CA LYS A 678 -5.43 19.32 23.73
C LYS A 678 -6.60 18.40 24.11
N GLY A 679 -6.40 17.08 24.20
CA GLY A 679 -7.35 16.11 24.75
C GLY A 679 -8.24 15.35 23.76
N ALA A 680 -7.84 15.22 22.50
CA ALA A 680 -8.56 14.39 21.51
C ALA A 680 -8.36 12.89 21.76
N ALA A 681 -9.41 12.07 21.59
CA ALA A 681 -9.41 10.66 22.02
C ALA A 681 -8.96 9.63 20.95
N MET A 682 -8.15 8.64 21.34
CA MET A 682 -7.66 7.54 20.47
C MET A 682 -7.62 6.18 21.20
N CYS A 683 -8.01 5.08 20.54
CA CYS A 683 -7.75 3.72 21.05
C CYS A 683 -6.67 2.97 20.23
N THR A 684 -5.71 2.36 20.92
CA THR A 684 -4.57 1.60 20.37
C THR A 684 -4.51 0.17 20.94
N PHE A 685 -3.76 -0.76 20.36
CA PHE A 685 -3.62 -2.12 20.90
C PHE A 685 -2.42 -2.24 21.86
N ARG A 686 -2.65 -2.66 23.11
CA ARG A 686 -1.58 -2.91 24.10
C ARG A 686 -1.07 -4.34 24.03
N GLN A 687 -1.91 -5.33 24.34
CA GLN A 687 -1.47 -6.73 24.47
C GLN A 687 -2.58 -7.76 24.35
N THR A 688 -2.21 -9.04 24.26
CA THR A 688 -3.11 -10.20 24.32
C THR A 688 -2.72 -11.10 25.49
N LEU A 689 -3.67 -11.35 26.40
CA LEU A 689 -3.49 -12.29 27.51
C LEU A 689 -3.98 -13.67 27.09
N GLN A 690 -3.26 -14.72 27.49
CA GLN A 690 -3.55 -16.12 27.17
C GLN A 690 -3.41 -17.00 28.40
N GLY A 691 -4.18 -18.08 28.47
CA GLY A 691 -4.04 -19.10 29.52
C GLY A 691 -5.32 -19.85 29.90
N HIS A 692 -6.50 -19.31 29.56
CA HIS A 692 -7.76 -20.06 29.66
C HIS A 692 -7.76 -21.25 28.69
N ALA A 693 -8.34 -22.36 29.12
CA ALA A 693 -8.38 -23.59 28.31
C ALA A 693 -9.56 -23.60 27.31
N GLU A 694 -10.58 -22.77 27.51
CA GLU A 694 -11.83 -22.69 26.73
C GLU A 694 -12.26 -21.21 26.53
N PRO A 695 -13.34 -20.89 25.77
CA PRO A 695 -13.78 -19.52 25.51
C PRO A 695 -13.84 -18.61 26.74
N ILE A 696 -13.56 -17.33 26.54
CA ILE A 696 -13.86 -16.28 27.53
C ILE A 696 -15.35 -15.95 27.42
N CYS A 697 -16.06 -15.92 28.54
CA CYS A 697 -17.48 -15.57 28.58
C CYS A 697 -17.72 -14.12 29.01
N ASP A 698 -17.01 -13.65 30.05
CA ASP A 698 -17.21 -12.32 30.64
C ASP A 698 -15.93 -11.72 31.21
N LEU A 699 -15.89 -10.40 31.38
CA LEU A 699 -14.76 -9.59 31.83
C LEU A 699 -15.20 -8.41 32.71
N ALA A 700 -14.48 -8.17 33.81
CA ALA A 700 -14.64 -6.95 34.60
C ALA A 700 -13.29 -6.40 35.09
N PHE A 701 -13.16 -5.08 35.22
CA PHE A 701 -12.02 -4.42 35.86
C PHE A 701 -12.29 -4.18 37.35
N SER A 702 -11.24 -4.20 38.17
CA SER A 702 -11.28 -3.73 39.55
C SER A 702 -11.54 -2.22 39.60
N PRO A 703 -12.17 -1.68 40.67
CA PRO A 703 -12.43 -0.24 40.82
C PRO A 703 -11.18 0.65 40.71
N ASP A 704 -9.99 0.12 41.02
CA ASP A 704 -8.71 0.83 40.92
C ASP A 704 -7.98 0.63 39.58
N SER A 705 -8.62 -0.05 38.62
CA SER A 705 -8.14 -0.37 37.27
C SER A 705 -6.87 -1.24 37.19
N LYS A 706 -6.32 -1.74 38.30
CA LYS A 706 -5.07 -2.54 38.32
C LYS A 706 -5.25 -4.03 38.05
N THR A 707 -6.45 -4.56 38.27
CA THR A 707 -6.76 -5.97 38.07
C THR A 707 -7.91 -6.13 37.09
N LEU A 708 -7.73 -6.98 36.09
CA LEU A 708 -8.81 -7.50 35.25
C LEU A 708 -9.21 -8.88 35.80
N VAL A 709 -10.50 -9.19 35.83
CA VAL A 709 -11.01 -10.54 36.06
C VAL A 709 -11.68 -11.08 34.80
N SER A 710 -11.53 -12.39 34.55
CA SER A 710 -12.16 -13.08 33.42
C SER A 710 -12.86 -14.37 33.83
N ALA A 711 -14.05 -14.59 33.26
CA ALA A 711 -14.82 -15.83 33.35
C ALA A 711 -14.66 -16.66 32.06
N SER A 712 -14.72 -17.98 32.17
CA SER A 712 -14.54 -18.89 31.04
C SER A 712 -15.32 -20.20 31.19
N GLU A 713 -15.59 -20.83 30.05
CA GLU A 713 -16.09 -22.20 29.99
C GLU A 713 -15.11 -23.24 30.56
N ASP A 714 -13.83 -22.88 30.81
CA ASP A 714 -12.86 -23.74 31.50
C ASP A 714 -13.11 -23.93 33.01
N LYS A 715 -14.28 -23.47 33.48
CA LYS A 715 -14.76 -23.51 34.87
C LYS A 715 -13.92 -22.68 35.85
N THR A 716 -13.02 -21.83 35.34
CA THR A 716 -12.18 -20.96 36.16
C THR A 716 -12.55 -19.49 36.03
N VAL A 717 -12.33 -18.77 37.13
CA VAL A 717 -12.21 -17.31 37.11
C VAL A 717 -10.74 -16.97 37.31
N ARG A 718 -10.21 -16.00 36.55
CA ARG A 718 -8.79 -15.61 36.61
C ARG A 718 -8.62 -14.13 36.78
N LEU A 719 -7.69 -13.75 37.65
CA LEU A 719 -7.26 -12.38 37.88
C LEU A 719 -5.98 -12.13 37.08
N TRP A 720 -5.85 -10.95 36.49
CA TRP A 720 -4.70 -10.52 35.68
C TRP A 720 -4.29 -9.12 36.08
N ASP A 721 -2.99 -8.85 36.17
CA ASP A 721 -2.47 -7.50 36.34
C ASP A 721 -2.57 -6.72 35.01
N THR A 722 -3.18 -5.54 35.03
CA THR A 722 -3.55 -4.80 33.80
C THR A 722 -2.37 -4.08 33.16
N ALA A 723 -1.32 -3.77 33.92
CA ALA A 723 -0.13 -3.08 33.46
C ALA A 723 0.87 -4.06 32.83
N THR A 724 1.14 -5.18 33.49
CA THR A 724 2.12 -6.21 33.09
C THR A 724 1.52 -7.33 32.25
N GLY A 725 0.20 -7.53 32.28
CA GLY A 725 -0.47 -8.68 31.67
C GLY A 725 -0.24 -10.00 32.41
N ALA A 726 0.42 -9.99 33.58
CA ALA A 726 0.77 -11.20 34.30
C ALA A 726 -0.47 -11.95 34.82
N PRO A 727 -0.52 -13.29 34.69
CA PRO A 727 -1.57 -14.10 35.30
C PRO A 727 -1.41 -14.12 36.82
N GLY A 728 -2.45 -13.71 37.54
CA GLY A 728 -2.56 -13.78 38.99
C GLY A 728 -3.26 -15.05 39.46
N GLN A 729 -4.19 -14.89 40.40
CA GLN A 729 -4.92 -16.02 41.00
C GLN A 729 -5.89 -16.70 40.02
N ILE A 730 -6.07 -18.01 40.18
CA ILE A 730 -7.01 -18.84 39.41
C ILE A 730 -7.98 -19.51 40.39
N LEU A 731 -9.25 -19.15 40.32
CA LEU A 731 -10.32 -19.64 41.18
C LEU A 731 -11.01 -20.84 40.50
N ARG A 732 -11.05 -22.00 41.18
CA ARG A 732 -11.39 -23.31 40.58
C ARG A 732 -12.51 -24.09 41.27
N GLN A 733 -13.40 -23.42 42.02
CA GLN A 733 -14.46 -24.11 42.78
C GLN A 733 -15.78 -24.29 42.02
N HIS A 734 -15.97 -23.66 40.85
CA HIS A 734 -17.21 -23.80 40.08
C HIS A 734 -17.29 -25.17 39.40
N ASP A 735 -18.47 -25.78 39.44
CA ASP A 735 -18.69 -27.15 38.96
C ASP A 735 -19.01 -27.18 37.45
N ASP A 736 -19.37 -26.02 36.87
CA ASP A 736 -19.55 -25.84 35.43
C ASP A 736 -19.10 -24.45 34.92
N ALA A 737 -19.17 -24.24 33.60
CA ALA A 737 -18.75 -23.03 32.89
C ALA A 737 -19.13 -21.74 33.64
N VAL A 738 -18.17 -20.84 33.84
CA VAL A 738 -18.40 -19.54 34.47
C VAL A 738 -18.69 -18.52 33.37
N VAL A 739 -19.84 -17.87 33.46
CA VAL A 739 -20.44 -17.08 32.37
C VAL A 739 -20.62 -15.60 32.68
N GLY A 740 -20.47 -15.18 33.95
CA GLY A 740 -20.49 -13.77 34.36
C GLY A 740 -19.58 -13.48 35.56
N VAL A 741 -19.03 -12.27 35.67
CA VAL A 741 -18.16 -11.80 36.78
C VAL A 741 -18.34 -10.30 37.05
N ALA A 742 -18.27 -9.91 38.34
CA ALA A 742 -18.29 -8.50 38.74
C ALA A 742 -17.48 -8.25 40.02
N PHE A 743 -16.78 -7.12 40.12
CA PHE A 743 -16.18 -6.65 41.37
C PHE A 743 -17.18 -5.85 42.22
N SER A 744 -17.03 -5.89 43.54
CA SER A 744 -17.68 -4.93 44.45
C SER A 744 -17.09 -3.53 44.26
N PRO A 745 -17.84 -2.45 44.55
CA PRO A 745 -17.35 -1.07 44.42
C PRO A 745 -16.12 -0.73 45.26
N ASP A 746 -15.85 -1.50 46.33
CA ASP A 746 -14.65 -1.36 47.17
C ASP A 746 -13.48 -2.27 46.74
N GLY A 747 -13.67 -3.08 45.69
CA GLY A 747 -12.67 -3.99 45.11
C GLY A 747 -12.33 -5.22 45.95
N LYS A 748 -12.90 -5.39 47.16
CA LYS A 748 -12.54 -6.46 48.10
C LYS A 748 -13.30 -7.77 47.88
N THR A 749 -14.42 -7.71 47.17
CA THR A 749 -15.26 -8.88 46.87
C THR A 749 -15.40 -9.03 45.36
N LEU A 750 -15.30 -10.27 44.89
CA LEU A 750 -15.60 -10.65 43.52
C LEU A 750 -16.85 -11.53 43.53
N ALA A 751 -17.75 -11.31 42.57
CA ALA A 751 -18.85 -12.19 42.27
C ALA A 751 -18.58 -12.94 40.96
N SER A 752 -19.02 -14.19 40.87
CA SER A 752 -19.05 -14.97 39.64
C SER A 752 -20.37 -15.73 39.49
N ALA A 753 -20.82 -15.94 38.26
CA ALA A 753 -22.05 -16.62 37.86
C ALA A 753 -21.73 -17.82 36.96
N SER A 754 -22.40 -18.96 37.15
CA SER A 754 -22.09 -20.20 36.44
C SER A 754 -23.31 -20.99 35.99
N ARG A 755 -23.09 -21.84 34.98
CA ARG A 755 -24.00 -22.91 34.56
C ARG A 755 -24.19 -24.01 35.63
N ASP A 756 -23.42 -24.00 36.72
CA ASP A 756 -23.71 -24.83 37.90
C ASP A 756 -24.94 -24.38 38.72
N GLY A 757 -25.62 -23.32 38.30
CA GLY A 757 -26.80 -22.77 38.95
C GLY A 757 -26.49 -21.92 40.19
N THR A 758 -25.21 -21.64 40.46
CA THR A 758 -24.77 -20.83 41.59
C THR A 758 -24.17 -19.49 41.14
N ALA A 759 -24.35 -18.49 41.98
CA ALA A 759 -23.44 -17.36 42.05
C ALA A 759 -22.50 -17.53 43.26
N ARG A 760 -21.24 -17.11 43.15
CA ARG A 760 -20.24 -17.28 44.23
C ARG A 760 -19.58 -15.94 44.55
N LEU A 761 -19.39 -15.68 45.84
CA LEU A 761 -18.68 -14.50 46.35
C LEU A 761 -17.31 -14.91 46.85
N TRP A 762 -16.27 -14.18 46.46
CA TRP A 762 -14.87 -14.45 46.75
C TRP A 762 -14.19 -13.23 47.38
N ASP A 763 -13.20 -13.46 48.23
CA ASP A 763 -12.26 -12.43 48.68
C ASP A 763 -11.19 -12.23 47.59
N THR A 764 -10.98 -10.99 47.15
CA THR A 764 -10.11 -10.69 46.00
C THR A 764 -8.62 -10.70 46.32
N ALA A 765 -8.24 -10.55 47.59
CA ALA A 765 -6.84 -10.57 48.00
C ALA A 765 -6.33 -12.00 48.20
N THR A 766 -7.15 -12.87 48.77
CA THR A 766 -6.79 -14.26 49.12
C THR A 766 -7.28 -15.30 48.10
N GLY A 767 -8.26 -14.96 47.26
CA GLY A 767 -8.95 -15.90 46.38
C GLY A 767 -9.89 -16.86 47.13
N ALA A 768 -10.13 -16.64 48.42
CA ALA A 768 -10.96 -17.51 49.25
C ALA A 768 -12.45 -17.37 48.88
N LEU A 769 -13.14 -18.51 48.74
CA LEU A 769 -14.59 -18.55 48.58
C LEU A 769 -15.27 -18.11 49.88
N ARG A 770 -16.01 -17.00 49.85
CA ARG A 770 -16.73 -16.43 51.00
C ARG A 770 -18.16 -16.97 51.13
N GLN A 771 -18.90 -17.05 50.02
CA GLN A 771 -20.28 -17.54 49.98
C GLN A 771 -20.61 -18.25 48.67
N THR A 772 -21.60 -19.16 48.68
CA THR A 772 -22.20 -19.78 47.49
C THR A 772 -23.71 -19.64 47.53
N LEU A 773 -24.26 -18.94 46.53
CA LEU A 773 -25.66 -18.52 46.43
C LEU A 773 -26.39 -19.54 45.53
N ARG A 774 -27.23 -20.41 46.12
CA ARG A 774 -27.72 -21.67 45.50
C ARG A 774 -29.22 -21.69 45.13
N GLU A 775 -29.91 -20.55 45.18
CA GLU A 775 -31.37 -20.50 45.03
C GLU A 775 -31.88 -20.45 43.56
N HIS A 776 -31.01 -20.20 42.57
CA HIS A 776 -31.43 -20.26 41.17
C HIS A 776 -31.70 -21.71 40.77
N LYS A 777 -32.78 -21.94 40.01
CA LYS A 777 -33.25 -23.29 39.63
C LYS A 777 -32.58 -23.81 38.36
N ASN A 778 -31.77 -23.00 37.71
CA ASN A 778 -31.09 -23.25 36.45
C ASN A 778 -29.89 -22.27 36.34
N TYR A 779 -29.17 -22.25 35.22
CA TYR A 779 -27.96 -21.46 35.00
C TYR A 779 -28.10 -19.98 35.44
N VAL A 780 -27.03 -19.44 36.05
CA VAL A 780 -26.92 -18.01 36.35
C VAL A 780 -26.04 -17.38 35.26
N HIS A 781 -26.59 -16.44 34.49
CA HIS A 781 -25.90 -15.86 33.32
C HIS A 781 -25.03 -14.65 33.68
N GLY A 782 -25.54 -13.74 34.52
CA GLY A 782 -24.86 -12.49 34.85
C GLY A 782 -25.03 -12.10 36.31
N VAL A 783 -24.09 -11.29 36.82
CA VAL A 783 -24.09 -10.74 38.19
C VAL A 783 -23.65 -9.29 38.20
N ALA A 784 -24.23 -8.47 39.08
CA ALA A 784 -23.84 -7.08 39.28
C ALA A 784 -23.98 -6.67 40.75
N PHE A 785 -23.07 -5.84 41.27
CA PHE A 785 -23.20 -5.24 42.60
C PHE A 785 -23.97 -3.91 42.55
N SER A 786 -24.69 -3.59 43.62
CA SER A 786 -25.19 -2.23 43.84
C SER A 786 -24.02 -1.26 44.10
N PRO A 787 -24.14 0.04 43.78
CA PRO A 787 -23.09 1.04 44.00
C PRO A 787 -22.62 1.19 45.46
N ASP A 788 -23.44 0.77 46.43
CA ASP A 788 -23.08 0.75 47.86
C ASP A 788 -22.42 -0.57 48.31
N GLY A 789 -22.28 -1.54 47.41
CA GLY A 789 -21.68 -2.86 47.66
C GLY A 789 -22.50 -3.81 48.53
N LYS A 790 -23.69 -3.42 49.02
CA LYS A 790 -24.48 -4.22 49.99
C LYS A 790 -25.44 -5.22 49.33
N THR A 791 -25.72 -5.05 48.05
CA THR A 791 -26.63 -5.91 47.28
C THR A 791 -25.90 -6.50 46.07
N LEU A 792 -26.11 -7.78 45.80
CA LEU A 792 -25.78 -8.40 44.51
C LEU A 792 -27.10 -8.67 43.77
N ALA A 793 -27.15 -8.39 42.48
CA ALA A 793 -28.17 -8.91 41.57
C ALA A 793 -27.59 -10.08 40.76
N SER A 794 -28.38 -11.12 40.53
CA SER A 794 -28.02 -12.23 39.62
C SER A 794 -29.17 -12.55 38.65
N ALA A 795 -28.81 -12.79 37.38
CA ALA A 795 -29.74 -13.09 36.29
C ALA A 795 -29.82 -14.60 36.02
N GLY A 796 -31.03 -15.18 36.00
CA GLY A 796 -31.25 -16.61 35.87
C GLY A 796 -31.90 -17.05 34.55
N MET A 797 -31.44 -18.21 34.05
CA MET A 797 -32.15 -19.03 33.05
C MET A 797 -33.52 -19.51 33.55
N ASP A 798 -33.74 -19.49 34.88
CA ASP A 798 -35.05 -19.71 35.51
C ASP A 798 -36.03 -18.53 35.35
N ARG A 799 -35.66 -17.51 34.56
CA ARG A 799 -36.41 -16.29 34.25
C ARG A 799 -36.59 -15.32 35.41
N THR A 800 -35.83 -15.53 36.50
CA THR A 800 -35.84 -14.64 37.67
C THR A 800 -34.57 -13.80 37.73
N ILE A 801 -34.69 -12.64 38.38
CA ILE A 801 -33.55 -11.90 38.91
C ILE A 801 -33.60 -12.06 40.43
N ARG A 802 -32.48 -12.39 41.06
CA ARG A 802 -32.39 -12.48 42.52
C ARG A 802 -31.51 -11.37 43.08
N LEU A 803 -32.02 -10.68 44.09
CA LEU A 803 -31.27 -9.72 44.89
C LEU A 803 -30.79 -10.39 46.17
N TRP A 804 -29.52 -10.22 46.52
CA TRP A 804 -28.87 -10.88 47.65
C TRP A 804 -28.16 -9.87 48.55
N ASP A 805 -28.13 -10.15 49.84
CA ASP A 805 -27.29 -9.45 50.81
C ASP A 805 -25.83 -9.92 50.69
N THR A 806 -24.89 -9.01 50.44
CA THR A 806 -23.49 -9.38 50.15
C THR A 806 -22.67 -9.75 51.39
N ALA A 807 -23.13 -9.40 52.59
CA ALA A 807 -22.45 -9.71 53.84
C ALA A 807 -22.82 -11.12 54.35
N SER A 808 -24.11 -11.48 54.27
CA SER A 808 -24.66 -12.75 54.75
C SER A 808 -24.84 -13.81 53.66
N GLY A 809 -24.94 -13.41 52.38
CA GLY A 809 -25.33 -14.29 51.28
C GLY A 809 -26.83 -14.59 51.22
N ALA A 810 -27.66 -13.98 52.09
CA ALA A 810 -29.09 -14.25 52.13
C ALA A 810 -29.84 -13.64 50.93
N PRO A 811 -30.83 -14.34 50.32
CA PRO A 811 -31.69 -13.74 49.31
C PRO A 811 -32.59 -12.66 49.94
N ARG A 812 -32.53 -11.44 49.41
CA ARG A 812 -33.36 -10.28 49.80
C ARG A 812 -34.68 -10.24 49.03
N GLN A 813 -34.63 -10.45 47.72
CA GLN A 813 -35.81 -10.34 46.85
C GLN A 813 -35.67 -11.19 45.58
N ILE A 814 -36.80 -11.53 44.96
CA ILE A 814 -36.88 -12.15 43.64
C ILE A 814 -37.74 -11.24 42.75
N LEU A 815 -37.22 -10.87 41.58
CA LEU A 815 -37.94 -10.13 40.54
C LEU A 815 -38.34 -11.12 39.44
N TRP A 816 -39.62 -11.14 39.08
CA TRP A 816 -40.20 -12.14 38.18
C TRP A 816 -41.31 -11.50 37.32
N GLN A 817 -40.95 -11.11 36.10
CA GLN A 817 -41.87 -10.64 35.05
C GLN A 817 -41.38 -11.00 33.64
N HIS A 818 -40.10 -11.38 33.47
CA HIS A 818 -39.56 -11.80 32.17
C HIS A 818 -40.15 -13.14 31.74
N ASP A 819 -40.50 -13.22 30.46
CA ASP A 819 -41.20 -14.36 29.88
C ASP A 819 -40.21 -15.44 29.38
N GLY A 820 -38.95 -15.04 29.14
CA GLY A 820 -37.81 -15.88 28.77
C GLY A 820 -36.62 -15.73 29.74
N PRO A 821 -35.52 -16.49 29.53
CA PRO A 821 -34.28 -16.38 30.30
C PRO A 821 -33.76 -14.95 30.47
N VAL A 822 -33.20 -14.63 31.64
CA VAL A 822 -32.54 -13.34 31.89
C VAL A 822 -31.03 -13.51 31.69
N MET A 823 -30.46 -12.76 30.75
CA MET A 823 -29.08 -12.90 30.28
C MET A 823 -28.11 -11.99 31.02
N SER A 824 -28.52 -10.76 31.33
CA SER A 824 -27.66 -9.74 31.95
C SER A 824 -28.46 -8.83 32.88
N VAL A 825 -27.78 -8.27 33.88
CA VAL A 825 -28.31 -7.30 34.85
C VAL A 825 -27.28 -6.23 35.15
N ALA A 826 -27.74 -4.99 35.37
CA ALA A 826 -26.91 -3.87 35.80
C ALA A 826 -27.67 -2.98 36.79
N PHE A 827 -26.97 -2.29 37.69
CA PHE A 827 -27.55 -1.25 38.54
C PHE A 827 -27.31 0.14 37.94
N SER A 828 -28.24 1.07 38.19
CA SER A 828 -28.02 2.49 37.96
C SER A 828 -26.92 3.04 38.89
N PRO A 829 -26.18 4.10 38.51
CA PRO A 829 -25.13 4.70 39.36
C PRO A 829 -25.64 5.19 40.73
N ASP A 830 -26.93 5.52 40.86
CA ASP A 830 -27.56 5.92 42.12
C ASP A 830 -28.13 4.73 42.93
N GLY A 831 -28.03 3.51 42.39
CA GLY A 831 -28.49 2.26 43.00
C GLY A 831 -30.01 2.08 43.10
N LYS A 832 -30.83 3.02 42.62
CA LYS A 832 -32.31 2.98 42.75
C LYS A 832 -33.02 2.20 41.64
N THR A 833 -32.36 2.00 40.51
CA THR A 833 -32.92 1.26 39.36
C THR A 833 -32.03 0.09 39.01
N LEU A 834 -32.62 -1.07 38.70
CA LEU A 834 -31.95 -2.20 38.07
C LEU A 834 -32.41 -2.28 36.61
N ALA A 835 -31.50 -2.57 35.69
CA ALA A 835 -31.82 -2.99 34.33
C ALA A 835 -31.58 -4.49 34.18
N SER A 836 -32.36 -5.14 33.32
CA SER A 836 -32.16 -6.53 32.90
C SER A 836 -32.38 -6.70 31.40
N ALA A 837 -31.65 -7.66 30.81
CA ALA A 837 -31.75 -8.10 29.42
C ALA A 837 -32.26 -9.56 29.36
N SER A 838 -33.10 -9.90 28.39
CA SER A 838 -33.72 -11.22 28.29
C SER A 838 -33.97 -11.71 26.87
N CYS A 839 -34.05 -13.04 26.74
CA CYS A 839 -34.56 -13.76 25.57
C CYS A 839 -36.10 -13.67 25.41
N ASP A 840 -36.75 -12.66 26.01
CA ASP A 840 -38.13 -12.27 25.69
C ASP A 840 -38.20 -11.01 24.80
N GLU A 841 -37.08 -10.71 24.12
CA GLU A 841 -36.87 -9.54 23.26
C GLU A 841 -36.94 -8.19 23.99
N THR A 842 -37.01 -8.17 25.33
CA THR A 842 -37.09 -6.93 26.13
C THR A 842 -35.88 -6.68 27.00
N ALA A 843 -35.60 -5.38 27.19
CA ALA A 843 -34.91 -4.90 28.38
C ALA A 843 -35.94 -4.35 29.38
N ARG A 844 -35.75 -4.56 30.69
CA ARG A 844 -36.69 -4.12 31.73
C ARG A 844 -35.99 -3.29 32.81
N LEU A 845 -36.67 -2.26 33.30
CA LEU A 845 -36.21 -1.36 34.36
C LEU A 845 -37.04 -1.59 35.62
N TRP A 846 -36.37 -1.81 36.76
CA TRP A 846 -36.98 -2.19 38.04
C TRP A 846 -36.56 -1.22 39.14
N ASP A 847 -37.45 -0.97 40.09
CA ASP A 847 -37.14 -0.23 41.32
C ASP A 847 -36.45 -1.17 42.32
N THR A 848 -35.29 -0.79 42.85
CA THR A 848 -34.46 -1.70 43.69
C THR A 848 -34.90 -1.79 45.15
N ALA A 849 -35.76 -0.88 45.61
CA ALA A 849 -36.25 -0.86 46.99
C ALA A 849 -37.57 -1.63 47.15
N THR A 850 -38.39 -1.62 46.10
CA THR A 850 -39.71 -2.30 46.06
C THR A 850 -39.71 -3.56 45.20
N GLY A 851 -38.78 -3.68 44.25
CA GLY A 851 -38.78 -4.73 43.22
C GLY A 851 -39.84 -4.54 42.12
N ALA A 852 -40.53 -3.40 42.09
CA ALA A 852 -41.56 -3.13 41.09
C ALA A 852 -40.96 -2.93 39.69
N LEU A 853 -41.59 -3.50 38.67
CA LEU A 853 -41.28 -3.21 37.27
C LEU A 853 -41.70 -1.77 36.95
N ARG A 854 -40.72 -0.90 36.68
CA ARG A 854 -40.95 0.52 36.33
C ARG A 854 -41.28 0.68 34.85
N GLN A 855 -40.54 -0.03 33.98
CA GLN A 855 -40.71 0.08 32.53
C GLN A 855 -40.21 -1.17 31.79
N THR A 856 -40.77 -1.41 30.60
CA THR A 856 -40.30 -2.43 29.64
C THR A 856 -39.97 -1.74 28.32
N LEU A 857 -38.78 -2.00 27.80
CA LEU A 857 -38.22 -1.41 26.58
C LEU A 857 -38.39 -2.44 25.45
N ARG A 858 -39.22 -2.12 24.44
CA ARG A 858 -39.75 -3.08 23.44
C ARG A 858 -39.51 -2.62 21.99
N GLU A 859 -38.28 -2.71 21.51
CA GLU A 859 -37.92 -2.42 20.11
C GLU A 859 -36.90 -3.39 19.50
N HIS A 860 -36.20 -4.20 20.32
CA HIS A 860 -35.38 -5.29 19.82
C HIS A 860 -36.26 -6.35 19.13
N LYS A 861 -35.71 -7.03 18.12
CA LYS A 861 -36.42 -8.01 17.26
C LYS A 861 -35.93 -9.46 17.46
N ASN A 862 -35.26 -9.70 18.58
CA ASN A 862 -34.62 -10.94 18.99
C ASN A 862 -34.08 -10.77 20.43
N ASP A 863 -33.50 -11.83 21.01
CA ASP A 863 -32.94 -11.84 22.36
C ASP A 863 -32.06 -10.64 22.70
N VAL A 864 -32.26 -10.05 23.88
CA VAL A 864 -31.37 -9.03 24.45
C VAL A 864 -30.34 -9.73 25.35
N LEU A 865 -29.06 -9.59 25.01
CA LEU A 865 -27.96 -10.32 25.64
C LEU A 865 -27.29 -9.53 26.78
N GLY A 866 -27.15 -8.22 26.61
CA GLY A 866 -26.42 -7.34 27.54
C GLY A 866 -27.14 -6.02 27.79
N VAL A 867 -26.93 -5.45 28.99
CA VAL A 867 -27.36 -4.08 29.37
C VAL A 867 -26.28 -3.37 30.17
N ALA A 868 -26.15 -2.05 29.96
CA ALA A 868 -25.27 -1.17 30.73
C ALA A 868 -25.93 0.20 30.94
N PHE A 869 -25.70 0.84 32.09
CA PHE A 869 -26.11 2.23 32.34
C PHE A 869 -25.00 3.21 31.94
N SER A 870 -25.39 4.41 31.49
CA SER A 870 -24.47 5.54 31.41
C SER A 870 -24.03 5.97 32.81
N PRO A 871 -22.82 6.53 33.00
CA PRO A 871 -22.31 6.97 34.31
C PRO A 871 -23.14 8.06 34.99
N ASP A 872 -23.94 8.82 34.22
CA ASP A 872 -24.88 9.82 34.75
C ASP A 872 -26.27 9.23 35.09
N GLY A 873 -26.51 7.96 34.81
CA GLY A 873 -27.75 7.23 35.09
C GLY A 873 -28.95 7.60 34.22
N LYS A 874 -28.78 8.43 33.17
CA LYS A 874 -29.90 8.90 32.32
C LYS A 874 -30.14 8.07 31.07
N THR A 875 -29.13 7.37 30.57
CA THR A 875 -29.22 6.54 29.35
C THR A 875 -28.92 5.08 29.67
N LEU A 876 -29.68 4.15 29.10
CA LEU A 876 -29.37 2.71 29.10
C LEU A 876 -28.84 2.32 27.72
N ALA A 877 -27.82 1.47 27.65
CA ALA A 877 -27.46 0.72 26.45
C ALA A 877 -27.93 -0.73 26.57
N SER A 878 -28.42 -1.31 25.48
CA SER A 878 -28.69 -2.75 25.36
C SER A 878 -28.05 -3.34 24.09
N ALA A 879 -27.75 -4.64 24.13
CA ALA A 879 -27.13 -5.40 23.05
C ALA A 879 -28.02 -6.59 22.65
N GLY A 880 -28.23 -6.82 21.36
CA GLY A 880 -29.20 -7.82 20.88
C GLY A 880 -28.70 -8.79 19.80
N MET A 881 -29.32 -9.97 19.78
CA MET A 881 -29.24 -10.96 18.69
C MET A 881 -29.81 -10.43 17.37
N ASP A 882 -30.62 -9.35 17.40
CA ASP A 882 -31.12 -8.66 16.20
C ASP A 882 -30.05 -7.86 15.45
N ARG A 883 -28.77 -7.99 15.87
CA ARG A 883 -27.56 -7.32 15.35
C ARG A 883 -27.48 -5.83 15.68
N THR A 884 -28.24 -5.39 16.68
CA THR A 884 -28.25 -4.00 17.12
C THR A 884 -27.71 -3.82 18.54
N ALA A 885 -27.08 -2.67 18.76
CA ALA A 885 -27.01 -2.06 20.09
C ALA A 885 -27.91 -0.84 20.12
N ARG A 886 -28.59 -0.56 21.25
CA ARG A 886 -29.62 0.49 21.33
C ARG A 886 -29.43 1.35 22.57
N LEU A 887 -29.67 2.65 22.41
CA LEU A 887 -29.66 3.63 23.51
C LEU A 887 -31.07 4.06 23.85
N TRP A 888 -31.39 4.09 25.14
CA TRP A 888 -32.71 4.40 25.68
C TRP A 888 -32.61 5.51 26.72
N ASP A 889 -33.50 6.50 26.66
CA ASP A 889 -33.67 7.43 27.78
C ASP A 889 -34.38 6.72 28.95
N ILE A 890 -33.82 6.78 30.16
CA ILE A 890 -34.34 6.04 31.34
C ILE A 890 -35.56 6.73 31.96
N THR A 891 -35.81 8.00 31.66
CA THR A 891 -36.92 8.78 32.23
C THR A 891 -38.24 8.55 31.48
N SER A 892 -38.13 8.34 30.16
CA SER A 892 -39.25 8.15 29.24
C SER A 892 -39.34 6.74 28.66
N GLY A 893 -38.24 5.98 28.65
CA GLY A 893 -38.08 4.71 27.94
C GLY A 893 -37.99 4.83 26.42
N ALA A 894 -37.88 6.05 25.88
CA ALA A 894 -37.78 6.27 24.45
C ALA A 894 -36.46 5.75 23.89
N LEU A 895 -36.53 5.04 22.76
CA LEU A 895 -35.36 4.67 21.95
C LEU A 895 -34.74 5.96 21.38
N ARG A 896 -33.52 6.27 21.80
CA ARG A 896 -32.74 7.44 21.32
C ARG A 896 -31.97 7.11 20.04
N GLN A 897 -31.23 6.01 20.04
CA GLN A 897 -30.30 5.63 18.97
C GLN A 897 -30.32 4.12 18.73
N THR A 898 -30.06 3.69 17.50
CA THR A 898 -29.79 2.28 17.15
C THR A 898 -28.50 2.18 16.35
N PHE A 899 -27.57 1.37 16.83
CA PHE A 899 -26.30 1.03 16.21
C PHE A 899 -26.40 -0.34 15.52
N GLN A 900 -25.68 -0.53 14.41
CA GLN A 900 -25.75 -1.74 13.60
C GLN A 900 -24.40 -2.49 13.55
N HIS A 901 -24.47 -3.81 13.56
CA HIS A 901 -23.36 -4.74 13.38
C HIS A 901 -23.68 -5.76 12.28
N GLU A 902 -22.68 -6.50 11.79
CA GLU A 902 -22.93 -7.54 10.76
C GLU A 902 -23.63 -8.77 11.38
N LYS A 903 -23.39 -9.01 12.68
CA LYS A 903 -23.91 -10.13 13.48
C LYS A 903 -24.39 -9.66 14.87
N GLN A 904 -24.80 -10.60 15.72
CA GLN A 904 -25.30 -10.30 17.06
C GLN A 904 -24.31 -9.48 17.88
N VAL A 905 -24.82 -8.52 18.66
CA VAL A 905 -24.02 -7.77 19.63
C VAL A 905 -24.08 -8.51 20.95
N SER A 906 -22.95 -9.05 21.39
CA SER A 906 -22.84 -9.88 22.60
C SER A 906 -22.89 -9.05 23.88
N ALA A 907 -22.18 -7.91 23.88
CA ALA A 907 -21.97 -7.08 25.07
C ALA A 907 -21.77 -5.59 24.72
N VAL A 908 -22.09 -4.71 25.67
CA VAL A 908 -21.97 -3.24 25.59
C VAL A 908 -21.44 -2.66 26.90
N ALA A 909 -20.63 -1.59 26.81
CA ALA A 909 -20.10 -0.88 27.97
C ALA A 909 -19.88 0.62 27.66
N PHE A 910 -20.18 1.51 28.61
CA PHE A 910 -19.90 2.94 28.49
C PHE A 910 -18.49 3.30 29.01
N SER A 911 -17.89 4.36 28.47
CA SER A 911 -16.76 5.05 29.09
C SER A 911 -17.18 5.82 30.35
N LEU A 912 -16.24 6.12 31.25
CA LEU A 912 -16.50 6.85 32.51
C LEU A 912 -17.11 8.25 32.29
N ASN A 913 -16.81 8.91 31.17
CA ASN A 913 -17.39 10.22 30.81
C ASN A 913 -18.77 10.12 30.13
N GLY A 914 -19.29 8.91 29.89
CA GLY A 914 -20.58 8.66 29.25
C GLY A 914 -20.68 9.04 27.76
N ARG A 915 -19.59 9.54 27.15
CA ARG A 915 -19.56 9.96 25.73
C ARG A 915 -19.39 8.80 24.77
N ILE A 916 -18.71 7.72 25.18
CA ILE A 916 -18.37 6.59 24.30
C ILE A 916 -19.15 5.36 24.74
N LEU A 917 -19.76 4.67 23.78
CA LEU A 917 -20.26 3.31 23.94
C LEU A 917 -19.36 2.34 23.17
N VAL A 918 -18.80 1.35 23.87
CA VAL A 918 -18.16 0.17 23.27
C VAL A 918 -19.19 -0.93 23.11
N SER A 919 -19.09 -1.68 22.00
CA SER A 919 -19.92 -2.85 21.69
C SER A 919 -19.07 -3.95 21.06
N GLY A 920 -19.23 -5.19 21.53
CA GLY A 920 -18.55 -6.38 20.99
C GLY A 920 -19.51 -7.30 20.25
N SER A 921 -19.11 -7.82 19.09
CA SER A 921 -20.01 -8.55 18.17
C SER A 921 -19.49 -9.92 17.70
N GLY A 922 -20.42 -10.78 17.29
CA GLY A 922 -20.18 -12.11 16.69
C GLY A 922 -19.51 -12.09 15.30
N ASP A 923 -19.31 -10.90 14.71
CA ASP A 923 -18.51 -10.67 13.50
C ASP A 923 -17.00 -10.55 13.79
N ALA A 924 -16.62 -10.65 15.07
CA ALA A 924 -15.27 -10.48 15.61
C ALA A 924 -14.75 -9.03 15.63
N THR A 925 -15.65 -8.05 15.51
CA THR A 925 -15.35 -6.62 15.68
C THR A 925 -15.63 -6.15 17.12
N ILE A 926 -15.02 -5.02 17.47
CA ILE A 926 -15.45 -4.16 18.59
C ILE A 926 -15.68 -2.77 17.99
N ARG A 927 -16.88 -2.21 18.11
CA ARG A 927 -17.19 -0.86 17.64
C ARG A 927 -17.35 0.10 18.81
N LEU A 928 -16.66 1.23 18.71
CA LEU A 928 -16.84 2.41 19.55
C LEU A 928 -17.82 3.35 18.84
N TRP A 929 -18.75 3.94 19.58
CA TRP A 929 -19.75 4.88 19.10
C TRP A 929 -19.77 6.11 20.00
N ASP A 930 -19.98 7.30 19.42
CA ASP A 930 -20.35 8.47 20.23
C ASP A 930 -21.83 8.38 20.62
N VAL A 931 -22.12 8.67 21.89
CA VAL A 931 -23.44 8.50 22.52
C VAL A 931 -24.44 9.61 22.15
N ASN A 932 -23.97 10.75 21.62
CA ASN A 932 -24.81 11.93 21.36
C ASN A 932 -25.22 12.04 19.89
N SER A 933 -24.26 11.92 18.97
CA SER A 933 -24.46 11.88 17.51
C SER A 933 -24.89 10.49 17.02
N GLY A 934 -24.48 9.44 17.74
CA GLY A 934 -24.61 8.06 17.30
C GLY A 934 -23.64 7.65 16.19
N ALA A 935 -22.71 8.52 15.78
CA ALA A 935 -21.72 8.19 14.76
C ALA A 935 -20.67 7.20 15.31
N PRO A 936 -20.18 6.25 14.49
CA PRO A 936 -19.02 5.43 14.87
C PRO A 936 -17.82 6.32 15.22
N LEU A 937 -17.00 5.88 16.15
CA LEU A 937 -15.71 6.49 16.50
C LEU A 937 -14.56 5.68 15.91
N GLN A 938 -14.60 4.36 16.11
CA GLN A 938 -13.52 3.46 15.74
C GLN A 938 -14.02 2.03 15.68
N GLU A 939 -13.49 1.23 14.76
CA GLU A 939 -13.69 -0.22 14.72
C GLU A 939 -12.37 -0.95 14.99
N LEU A 940 -12.30 -1.69 16.10
CA LEU A 940 -11.13 -2.45 16.51
C LEU A 940 -11.23 -3.88 15.98
N GLN A 941 -10.62 -4.12 14.82
CA GLN A 941 -10.37 -5.46 14.30
C GLN A 941 -8.91 -5.87 14.46
N ARG A 942 -8.66 -7.18 14.65
CA ARG A 942 -7.31 -7.74 14.40
C ARG A 942 -7.16 -8.02 12.90
N ARG A 943 -6.65 -7.04 12.13
CA ARG A 943 -6.04 -7.35 10.82
C ARG A 943 -4.93 -8.39 11.04
N GLY A 944 -4.98 -9.48 10.27
CA GLY A 944 -3.99 -10.54 10.36
C GLY A 944 -2.70 -10.11 9.67
N VAL A 945 -1.72 -9.61 10.42
CA VAL A 945 -0.37 -9.37 9.87
C VAL A 945 0.20 -10.68 9.33
N LEU A 946 0.40 -10.74 8.02
CA LEU A 946 1.20 -11.73 7.33
C LEU A 946 2.16 -10.99 6.39
N PHE A 947 3.38 -10.76 6.88
CA PHE A 947 4.53 -10.91 5.99
C PHE A 947 4.66 -12.39 5.62
N ASN A 948 5.12 -12.67 4.41
CA ASN A 948 5.10 -14.03 3.84
C ASN A 948 5.99 -15.02 4.60
N ALA A 949 5.44 -16.20 4.89
CA ALA A 949 6.19 -17.42 5.18
C ALA A 949 5.39 -18.63 4.66
N VAL A 950 6.02 -19.47 3.85
CA VAL A 950 5.34 -20.63 3.23
C VAL A 950 5.22 -21.78 4.22
N ALA A 951 3.99 -22.17 4.55
CA ALA A 951 3.67 -23.44 5.20
C ALA A 951 2.27 -23.91 4.79
N PHE A 952 2.16 -24.92 3.93
CA PHE A 952 0.87 -25.46 3.47
C PHE A 952 0.28 -26.42 4.51
N LEU A 953 -0.30 -25.90 5.58
CA LEU A 953 -1.15 -26.66 6.51
C LEU A 953 -2.57 -26.12 6.50
N LYS A 954 -3.53 -26.98 6.12
CA LYS A 954 -4.96 -26.66 6.08
C LYS A 954 -5.56 -26.52 7.49
N THR A 955 -5.35 -25.38 8.14
CA THR A 955 -6.18 -24.93 9.27
C THR A 955 -6.97 -23.68 8.87
N ARG A 956 -8.29 -23.80 8.82
CA ARG A 956 -9.19 -22.64 8.62
C ARG A 956 -9.03 -21.69 9.81
N ARG A 957 -8.29 -20.59 9.63
CA ARG A 957 -8.31 -19.46 10.59
C ARG A 957 -9.68 -18.78 10.55
N GLN A 958 -10.63 -19.30 11.31
CA GLN A 958 -11.94 -18.66 11.48
C GLN A 958 -11.79 -17.34 12.25
N ARG A 959 -12.55 -16.32 11.85
CA ARG A 959 -12.86 -15.19 12.72
C ARG A 959 -13.77 -15.72 13.83
N MET A 960 -13.44 -15.45 15.09
CA MET A 960 -14.14 -15.98 16.26
C MET A 960 -14.71 -14.82 17.09
N ALA A 961 -15.89 -15.01 17.67
CA ALA A 961 -16.69 -13.93 18.25
C ALA A 961 -16.02 -13.21 19.42
N ILE A 962 -16.40 -11.94 19.59
CA ILE A 962 -16.22 -11.22 20.84
C ILE A 962 -17.44 -11.49 21.71
N ASN A 963 -17.21 -12.05 22.90
CA ASN A 963 -18.26 -12.40 23.86
C ASN A 963 -18.45 -11.29 24.90
N ALA A 964 -17.35 -10.66 25.32
CA ALA A 964 -17.31 -9.70 26.41
C ALA A 964 -16.48 -8.47 26.06
N VAL A 965 -16.89 -7.30 26.55
CA VAL A 965 -16.16 -6.03 26.46
C VAL A 965 -16.32 -5.24 27.75
N ALA A 966 -15.25 -4.61 28.23
CA ALA A 966 -15.26 -3.79 29.45
C ALA A 966 -14.32 -2.58 29.29
N PHE A 967 -14.70 -1.44 29.86
CA PHE A 967 -13.79 -0.30 30.10
C PHE A 967 -13.18 -0.41 31.51
N SER A 968 -11.95 0.06 31.68
CA SER A 968 -11.37 0.31 33.00
C SER A 968 -12.00 1.55 33.65
N PRO A 969 -12.20 1.56 34.98
CA PRO A 969 -12.72 2.73 35.70
C PRO A 969 -11.90 4.02 35.57
N ASP A 970 -10.61 3.95 35.24
CA ASP A 970 -9.78 5.13 34.92
C ASP A 970 -10.01 5.68 33.49
N GLY A 971 -10.81 4.98 32.69
CA GLY A 971 -11.14 5.31 31.30
C GLY A 971 -10.07 4.93 30.27
N LYS A 972 -8.88 4.45 30.68
CA LYS A 972 -7.68 4.34 29.84
C LYS A 972 -7.46 3.00 29.16
N THR A 973 -8.27 1.98 29.47
CA THR A 973 -8.08 0.63 28.93
C THR A 973 -9.43 0.01 28.56
N ILE A 974 -9.54 -0.58 27.37
CA ILE A 974 -10.64 -1.47 26.98
C ILE A 974 -10.12 -2.91 27.02
N ALA A 975 -10.85 -3.81 27.68
CA ALA A 975 -10.62 -5.24 27.62
C ALA A 975 -11.69 -5.92 26.75
N SER A 976 -11.29 -6.93 25.97
CA SER A 976 -12.22 -7.71 25.14
C SER A 976 -11.94 -9.21 25.22
N GLY A 977 -12.97 -10.02 25.51
CA GLY A 977 -12.91 -11.47 25.66
C GLY A 977 -13.49 -12.18 24.43
N SER A 978 -12.87 -13.28 24.01
CA SER A 978 -13.21 -13.95 22.75
C SER A 978 -13.35 -15.48 22.88
N GLU A 979 -14.14 -16.05 21.96
CA GLU A 979 -14.20 -17.51 21.70
C GLU A 979 -12.82 -18.12 21.42
N ALA A 980 -11.90 -17.34 20.86
CA ALA A 980 -10.51 -17.73 20.60
C ALA A 980 -9.66 -17.96 21.86
N LYS A 981 -10.27 -18.07 23.05
CA LYS A 981 -9.62 -18.37 24.34
C LYS A 981 -8.60 -17.29 24.77
N THR A 982 -8.76 -16.08 24.23
CA THR A 982 -7.86 -14.94 24.47
C THR A 982 -8.61 -13.70 24.94
N ILE A 983 -7.92 -12.91 25.76
CA ILE A 983 -8.31 -11.56 26.17
C ILE A 983 -7.39 -10.58 25.45
N ARG A 984 -7.90 -9.43 25.01
CA ARG A 984 -7.08 -8.34 24.46
C ARG A 984 -7.27 -7.08 25.28
N LEU A 985 -6.19 -6.32 25.46
CA LEU A 985 -6.17 -5.00 26.08
C LEU A 985 -5.85 -3.95 25.02
N TRP A 986 -6.61 -2.86 25.04
CA TRP A 986 -6.49 -1.70 24.16
C TRP A 986 -6.39 -0.44 25.00
N ASP A 987 -5.55 0.50 24.61
CA ASP A 987 -5.23 1.70 25.38
C ASP A 987 -5.95 2.90 24.79
N VAL A 988 -6.77 3.51 25.64
CA VAL A 988 -7.56 4.71 25.39
C VAL A 988 -6.73 5.90 25.89
N VAL A 989 -6.32 6.74 24.96
CA VAL A 989 -5.53 7.97 25.17
C VAL A 989 -6.46 9.16 25.01
#